data_AF-A0A812K2W8-F1
#
_entry.id   AF-A0A812K2W8-F1
#
_cell.length_a   1.000
_cell.length_b   1.000
_cell.length_c   1.000
_cell.angle_alpha   90.00
_cell.angle_beta   90.00
_cell.angle_gamma   90.00
#
_symmetry.space_group_name_H-M   'P 1'
#
loop_
_entity.id
_entity.type
_entity.pdbx_description
1 polymer ?
#
loop_
_entity_poly.entity_id
_entity_poly.type
_entity_poly.pdbx_seq_one_letter_code
_entity_poly.pdbx_strand_id
1 'polypeptide(L)'
;MAAPAFVRYNRDGKIVDIDEFQVAIAILAGDTQALSREAQSRHLFELCMAFGRQSTAAALLTHGVPGCRLEVWHLGPYAGKADSQAIDVSCMCGSSWRTCYFCCWGWAEYSGEYMVDWGAELADAIACAHEAVEQPVAHAVLPALRSGEPLDNLVVSAEAMARLLDMAILTGDVDLAQKCAQSCALRPLRRWRSQDLFPVDQSRPMIALEPAVMTAAILSGMRLQRLNIGMLDWWGELDECIVPLREATALCGDMHLWQSLARKLPAARKPWIPRLLDSGLLLCTPGEPHFWNWELCMNRLKTTALANMALGQFVIDDPYGYFRHRCRACGAEVLSFTPENAHSDRYSLLDIAVSGGQSACAELLASRGAAYALKKWTRQACLPDKRCDRCGEVALAAVANAPLPEPGTWLLRWDWECIKRCSPGAMGRRPQIACVLEGLEEELLQSARNVQEQSASPVQEQEEERAVDVGQAQPSEPAEAQVAQAAPDVETEGQDAEHMKPTDDLLTAVRNSRDETVPLSSDGVLCFRLTRKANAPHVNELLFNIEGPLAELHRRVLEAGCEVAPEWSPVKALFVPLTQAQLLELTADGNPGNVELGKEHILALQSDAPLLRQAIRSLRKKNRPRLRPSVHGDDDEEDEDEAVIEVEVSGLRTDSSVGFPTYEA
;
A
#
# COMPACT_ATOMS: atom_id res chain seq x y z
N MET A 1 39.16 -39.08 -18.11
CA MET A 1 37.84 -38.58 -17.68
C MET A 1 37.49 -37.43 -18.60
N ALA A 2 36.44 -37.56 -19.41
CA ALA A 2 36.02 -36.47 -20.28
C ALA A 2 35.64 -35.26 -19.42
N ALA A 3 36.12 -34.07 -19.77
CA ALA A 3 35.71 -32.85 -19.09
C ALA A 3 34.18 -32.72 -19.16
N PRO A 4 33.52 -32.20 -18.11
CA PRO A 4 32.07 -32.03 -18.13
C PRO A 4 31.68 -31.16 -19.34
N ALA A 5 30.80 -31.67 -20.19
CA ALA A 5 30.37 -31.05 -21.45
C ALA A 5 29.61 -29.71 -21.28
N PHE A 6 29.50 -29.22 -20.05
CA PHE A 6 28.67 -28.07 -19.67
C PHE A 6 29.44 -26.74 -19.63
N VAL A 7 30.77 -26.77 -19.67
CA VAL A 7 31.61 -25.57 -19.54
C VAL A 7 32.55 -25.43 -20.72
N ARG A 8 32.70 -24.20 -21.22
CA ARG A 8 33.61 -23.86 -22.31
C ARG A 8 34.93 -23.36 -21.72
N TYR A 9 36.04 -23.92 -22.20
CA TYR A 9 37.39 -23.54 -21.80
C TYR A 9 38.10 -22.75 -22.89
N ASN A 10 38.89 -21.75 -22.52
CA ASN A 10 39.85 -21.15 -23.43
C ASN A 10 41.11 -22.02 -23.59
N ARG A 11 42.04 -21.57 -24.43
CA ARG A 11 43.33 -22.24 -24.66
C ARG A 11 44.20 -22.37 -23.40
N ASP A 12 43.99 -21.51 -22.41
CA ASP A 12 44.71 -21.52 -21.13
C ASP A 12 44.06 -22.44 -20.08
N GLY A 13 42.98 -23.15 -20.44
CA GLY A 13 42.24 -24.00 -19.52
C GLY A 13 41.37 -23.25 -18.51
N LYS A 14 41.12 -21.95 -18.72
CA LYS A 14 40.19 -21.17 -17.90
C LYS A 14 38.77 -21.30 -18.45
N ILE A 15 37.79 -21.43 -17.55
CA ILE A 15 36.37 -21.42 -17.92
C ILE A 15 36.04 -20.02 -18.46
N VAL A 16 35.48 -19.94 -19.67
CA VAL A 16 35.09 -18.68 -20.31
C VAL A 16 33.58 -18.47 -20.37
N ASP A 17 32.81 -19.54 -20.38
CA ASP A 17 31.35 -19.48 -20.40
C ASP A 17 30.77 -20.87 -20.09
N ILE A 18 29.46 -20.92 -19.96
CA ILE A 18 28.68 -22.15 -19.80
C ILE A 18 28.04 -22.49 -21.15
N ASP A 19 27.93 -23.77 -21.43
CA ASP A 19 27.17 -24.28 -22.57
C ASP A 19 25.72 -24.52 -22.13
N GLU A 20 24.90 -23.45 -22.14
CA GLU A 20 23.50 -23.49 -21.70
C GLU A 20 22.68 -24.56 -22.46
N PHE A 21 23.04 -24.87 -23.71
CA PHE A 21 22.37 -25.89 -24.52
C PHE A 21 22.66 -27.30 -24.00
N GLN A 22 23.92 -27.61 -23.69
CA GLN A 22 24.27 -28.91 -23.09
C GLN A 22 23.67 -29.07 -21.70
N VAL A 23 23.60 -27.98 -20.91
CA VAL A 23 22.92 -27.98 -19.62
C VAL A 23 21.43 -28.28 -19.79
N ALA A 24 20.76 -27.61 -20.74
CA ALA A 24 19.34 -27.86 -21.02
C ALA A 24 19.07 -29.30 -21.47
N ILE A 25 19.92 -29.88 -22.34
CA ILE A 25 19.81 -31.30 -22.74
C ILE A 25 19.91 -32.22 -21.53
N ALA A 26 20.88 -32.00 -20.64
CA ALA A 26 21.05 -32.83 -19.45
C ALA A 26 19.88 -32.69 -18.47
N ILE A 27 19.33 -31.47 -18.30
CA ILE A 27 18.11 -31.25 -17.50
C ILE A 27 16.93 -32.03 -18.08
N LEU A 28 16.70 -31.94 -19.39
CA LEU A 28 15.61 -32.65 -20.07
C LEU A 28 15.78 -34.17 -20.04
N ALA A 29 17.02 -34.65 -20.03
CA ALA A 29 17.35 -36.06 -19.86
C ALA A 29 17.22 -36.55 -18.41
N GLY A 30 16.99 -35.65 -17.44
CA GLY A 30 16.95 -35.97 -16.02
C GLY A 30 18.31 -36.32 -15.40
N ASP A 31 19.42 -35.96 -16.05
CA ASP A 31 20.77 -36.29 -15.61
C ASP A 31 21.30 -35.28 -14.57
N THR A 32 20.60 -35.21 -13.43
CA THR A 32 20.93 -34.28 -12.33
C THR A 32 22.29 -34.60 -11.69
N GLN A 33 22.73 -35.86 -11.74
CA GLN A 33 24.02 -36.29 -11.21
C GLN A 33 25.20 -35.80 -12.07
N ALA A 34 25.07 -35.76 -13.40
CA ALA A 34 26.09 -35.16 -14.24
C ALA A 34 26.19 -33.64 -14.00
N LEU A 35 25.06 -32.95 -13.82
CA LEU A 35 24.99 -31.51 -13.56
C LEU A 35 25.55 -31.12 -12.18
N SER A 36 25.50 -32.04 -11.21
CA SER A 36 26.05 -31.85 -9.86
C SER A 36 27.59 -31.87 -9.80
N ARG A 37 28.26 -32.33 -10.86
CA ARG A 37 29.72 -32.45 -10.87
C ARG A 37 30.39 -31.08 -10.88
N GLU A 38 31.36 -30.90 -9.99
CA GLU A 38 32.15 -29.68 -9.91
C GLU A 38 33.12 -29.54 -11.09
N ALA A 39 33.21 -28.33 -11.63
CA ALA A 39 34.24 -27.93 -12.59
C ALA A 39 35.19 -26.94 -11.91
N GLN A 40 36.47 -27.30 -11.79
CA GLN A 40 37.48 -26.49 -11.07
C GLN A 40 37.10 -26.19 -9.61
N SER A 41 36.52 -27.17 -8.90
CA SER A 41 36.05 -27.03 -7.50
C SER A 41 34.91 -26.03 -7.32
N ARG A 42 34.18 -25.72 -8.41
CA ARG A 42 32.97 -24.90 -8.37
C ARG A 42 31.81 -25.70 -8.94
N HIS A 43 30.68 -25.65 -8.25
CA HIS A 43 29.44 -26.24 -8.72
C HIS A 43 28.95 -25.50 -9.99
N LEU A 44 28.23 -26.19 -10.88
CA LEU A 44 27.73 -25.59 -12.12
C LEU A 44 26.82 -24.38 -11.83
N PHE A 45 26.00 -24.46 -10.77
CA PHE A 45 25.18 -23.34 -10.29
C PHE A 45 26.00 -22.06 -10.00
N GLU A 46 27.12 -22.19 -9.28
CA GLU A 46 28.02 -21.07 -8.94
C GLU A 46 28.63 -20.44 -10.19
N LEU A 47 28.95 -21.27 -11.18
CA LEU A 47 29.42 -20.80 -12.47
C LEU A 47 28.30 -20.04 -13.18
N CYS A 48 27.06 -20.56 -13.21
CA CYS A 48 25.93 -19.88 -13.84
C CYS A 48 25.73 -18.49 -13.27
N MET A 49 25.78 -18.35 -11.94
CA MET A 49 25.71 -17.05 -11.29
C MET A 49 26.87 -16.13 -11.66
N ALA A 50 28.11 -16.64 -11.67
CA ALA A 50 29.30 -15.85 -12.01
C ALA A 50 29.33 -15.37 -13.47
N PHE A 51 28.70 -16.09 -14.39
CA PHE A 51 28.58 -15.72 -15.81
C PHE A 51 27.26 -15.01 -16.15
N GLY A 52 26.43 -14.67 -15.16
CA GLY A 52 25.15 -13.99 -15.39
C GLY A 52 24.07 -14.85 -16.05
N ARG A 53 24.21 -16.19 -16.03
CA ARG A 53 23.25 -17.15 -16.60
C ARG A 53 22.16 -17.51 -15.59
N GLN A 54 21.43 -16.52 -15.10
CA GLN A 54 20.45 -16.71 -14.02
C GLN A 54 19.32 -17.67 -14.39
N SER A 55 18.84 -17.65 -15.64
CA SER A 55 17.77 -18.56 -16.09
C SER A 55 18.23 -20.03 -16.05
N THR A 56 19.48 -20.31 -16.43
CA THR A 56 20.06 -21.65 -16.30
C THR A 56 20.24 -22.03 -14.83
N ALA A 57 20.72 -21.10 -14.00
CA ALA A 57 20.84 -21.32 -12.56
C ALA A 57 19.48 -21.68 -11.92
N ALA A 58 18.43 -20.93 -12.27
CA ALA A 58 17.06 -21.19 -11.85
C ALA A 58 16.57 -22.57 -12.32
N ALA A 59 16.85 -22.96 -13.57
CA ALA A 59 16.49 -24.28 -14.07
C ALA A 59 17.18 -25.42 -13.29
N LEU A 60 18.45 -25.25 -12.90
CA LEU A 60 19.15 -26.23 -12.05
C LEU A 60 18.44 -26.39 -10.69
N LEU A 61 17.95 -25.29 -10.10
CA LEU A 61 17.20 -25.32 -8.85
C LEU A 61 15.84 -26.02 -9.01
N THR A 62 15.04 -25.61 -10.00
CA THR A 62 13.69 -26.15 -10.24
C THR A 62 13.71 -27.64 -10.57
N HIS A 63 14.78 -28.13 -11.20
CA HIS A 63 14.97 -29.56 -11.50
C HIS A 63 15.71 -30.33 -10.40
N GLY A 64 15.94 -29.72 -9.22
CA GLY A 64 16.48 -30.41 -8.05
C GLY A 64 17.90 -30.95 -8.26
N VAL A 65 18.77 -30.21 -8.96
CA VAL A 65 20.17 -30.62 -9.14
C VAL A 65 20.89 -30.57 -7.79
N PRO A 66 21.42 -31.70 -7.27
CA PRO A 66 22.07 -31.73 -5.97
C PRO A 66 23.32 -30.85 -5.91
N GLY A 67 23.59 -30.27 -4.74
CA GLY A 67 24.82 -29.48 -4.51
C GLY A 67 24.71 -28.00 -4.90
N CYS A 68 23.52 -27.54 -5.30
CA CYS A 68 23.28 -26.10 -5.47
C CYS A 68 23.41 -25.38 -4.12
N ARG A 69 24.14 -24.26 -4.10
CA ARG A 69 24.33 -23.44 -2.91
C ARG A 69 23.90 -22.01 -3.18
N LEU A 70 22.90 -21.52 -2.44
CA LEU A 70 22.42 -20.15 -2.54
C LEU A 70 23.14 -19.27 -1.50
N GLU A 71 23.80 -18.24 -1.99
CA GLU A 71 24.56 -17.28 -1.22
C GLU A 71 23.94 -15.90 -1.35
N VAL A 72 24.20 -15.01 -0.38
CA VAL A 72 23.55 -13.69 -0.34
C VAL A 72 23.82 -12.87 -1.61
N TRP A 73 25.01 -12.96 -2.20
CA TRP A 73 25.37 -12.23 -3.43
C TRP A 73 24.70 -12.80 -4.69
N HIS A 74 24.12 -14.00 -4.65
CA HIS A 74 23.29 -14.55 -5.73
C HIS A 74 21.93 -13.85 -5.83
N LEU A 75 21.51 -13.27 -4.71
CA LEU A 75 20.31 -12.48 -4.57
C LEU A 75 20.64 -10.99 -4.65
N GLY A 76 21.55 -10.59 -5.55
CA GLY A 76 21.83 -9.21 -6.00
C GLY A 76 22.16 -8.11 -4.95
N PRO A 77 22.92 -7.08 -5.34
CA PRO A 77 22.86 -5.78 -4.68
C PRO A 77 21.70 -4.96 -5.30
N TYR A 78 20.66 -4.61 -4.54
CA TYR A 78 19.47 -3.95 -5.12
C TYR A 78 19.36 -2.45 -4.90
N ALA A 79 20.09 -1.86 -3.95
CA ALA A 79 20.34 -0.43 -4.04
C ALA A 79 21.42 -0.21 -5.11
N GLY A 80 20.99 -0.20 -6.38
CA GLY A 80 21.84 0.25 -7.48
C GLY A 80 22.39 1.61 -7.08
N LYS A 81 23.73 1.76 -7.08
CA LYS A 81 24.50 2.94 -6.63
C LYS A 81 23.59 4.15 -6.45
N ALA A 82 22.90 4.24 -5.31
CA ALA A 82 22.16 5.46 -5.00
C ALA A 82 23.27 6.49 -5.00
N ASP A 83 23.19 7.46 -5.93
CA ASP A 83 24.20 8.48 -6.09
C ASP A 83 24.61 8.89 -4.67
N SER A 84 25.88 8.73 -4.35
CA SER A 84 26.42 8.83 -2.99
C SER A 84 26.26 10.24 -2.37
N GLN A 85 25.43 11.08 -2.99
CA GLN A 85 24.73 12.21 -2.41
C GLN A 85 23.52 11.78 -1.56
N ALA A 86 23.43 10.51 -1.11
CA ALA A 86 22.61 10.14 0.04
C ALA A 86 22.85 11.21 1.11
N ILE A 87 21.86 12.07 1.28
CA ILE A 87 21.90 13.24 2.14
C ILE A 87 22.45 12.75 3.47
N ASP A 88 23.48 13.43 3.98
CA ASP A 88 23.98 13.19 5.33
C ASP A 88 22.91 13.70 6.30
N VAL A 89 21.76 13.02 6.29
CA VAL A 89 20.71 13.20 7.27
C VAL A 89 21.42 12.73 8.52
N SER A 90 21.68 13.63 9.45
CA SER A 90 22.04 13.22 10.80
C SER A 90 20.76 12.70 11.43
N CYS A 91 20.87 11.63 12.21
CA CYS A 91 19.76 11.27 13.07
C CYS A 91 19.54 12.41 14.06
N MET A 92 18.28 12.73 14.39
CA MET A 92 17.95 13.79 15.36
C MET A 92 18.56 13.53 16.76
N CYS A 93 18.95 12.29 17.04
CA CYS A 93 19.75 11.88 18.19
C CYS A 93 21.24 12.32 18.17
N GLY A 94 21.69 13.05 17.14
CA GLY A 94 23.06 13.55 17.01
C GLY A 94 24.09 12.52 16.55
N SER A 95 23.68 11.30 16.20
CA SER A 95 24.53 10.29 15.56
C SER A 95 24.22 10.20 14.06
N SER A 96 25.12 9.64 13.24
CA SER A 96 24.72 9.28 11.88
C SER A 96 23.67 8.16 11.97
N TRP A 97 22.64 8.15 11.11
CA TRP A 97 21.62 7.06 11.13
C TRP A 97 22.24 5.67 11.01
N ARG A 98 23.46 5.58 10.46
CA ARG A 98 24.28 4.36 10.41
C ARG A 98 24.55 3.75 11.79
N THR A 99 24.46 4.54 12.87
CA THR A 99 24.76 4.11 14.25
C THR A 99 23.63 4.28 15.27
N CYS A 100 22.51 4.96 14.95
CA CYS A 100 21.42 5.15 15.93
C CYS A 100 20.63 3.85 16.22
N TYR A 101 20.77 3.31 17.44
CA TYR A 101 19.92 2.21 17.94
C TYR A 101 18.49 2.66 18.33
N PHE A 102 18.30 3.94 18.68
CA PHE A 102 17.00 4.48 19.11
C PHE A 102 16.01 4.71 17.96
N CYS A 103 16.51 4.79 16.73
CA CYS A 103 15.80 5.33 15.57
C CYS A 103 15.71 4.31 14.43
N CYS A 104 16.47 3.22 14.55
CA CYS A 104 16.54 2.15 13.59
C CYS A 104 16.46 0.81 14.30
N TRP A 105 15.79 -0.15 13.66
CA TRP A 105 15.71 -1.52 14.14
C TRP A 105 16.57 -2.43 13.28
N GLY A 106 17.77 -2.83 13.75
CA GLY A 106 18.69 -3.74 13.02
C GLY A 106 20.07 -3.84 13.69
N TRP A 107 21.04 -4.57 13.08
CA TRP A 107 22.39 -4.78 13.65
C TRP A 107 23.27 -3.50 13.67
N ALA A 108 24.31 -3.47 14.52
CA ALA A 108 25.23 -2.32 14.70
C ALA A 108 26.43 -2.35 13.73
N GLU A 109 26.65 -1.26 12.98
CA GLU A 109 27.60 -1.08 11.83
C GLU A 109 28.96 -1.78 11.94
N TYR A 110 29.47 -1.99 13.15
CA TYR A 110 30.78 -2.59 13.42
C TYR A 110 30.89 -4.10 13.16
N SER A 111 29.81 -4.82 12.85
CA SER A 111 29.87 -6.29 12.63
C SER A 111 30.26 -6.73 11.22
N GLY A 112 30.37 -5.82 10.24
CA GLY A 112 30.90 -6.13 8.90
C GLY A 112 29.97 -6.95 7.97
N GLU A 113 28.74 -7.23 8.37
CA GLU A 113 27.77 -8.07 7.66
C GLU A 113 26.57 -7.24 7.15
N TYR A 114 26.79 -6.29 6.23
CA TYR A 114 25.73 -5.37 5.79
C TYR A 114 25.46 -5.37 4.29
N MET A 115 24.17 -5.21 3.97
CA MET A 115 23.68 -4.93 2.62
C MET A 115 23.73 -3.42 2.33
N VAL A 116 23.99 -3.08 1.07
CA VAL A 116 24.20 -1.69 0.60
C VAL A 116 22.90 -0.84 0.61
N ASP A 117 21.74 -1.49 0.70
CA ASP A 117 20.39 -0.90 0.66
C ASP A 117 19.85 -0.39 2.01
N TRP A 118 20.70 -0.37 3.04
CA TRP A 118 20.36 0.08 4.40
C TRP A 118 19.99 1.57 4.52
N GLY A 119 20.44 2.38 3.56
CA GLY A 119 20.17 3.81 3.50
C GLY A 119 18.90 4.17 2.74
N ALA A 120 18.35 3.24 1.96
CA ALA A 120 17.24 3.50 1.04
C ALA A 120 15.95 3.82 1.80
N GLU A 121 15.13 4.72 1.26
CA GLU A 121 13.78 4.94 1.76
C GLU A 121 12.96 3.65 1.65
N LEU A 122 11.88 3.52 2.42
CA LEU A 122 11.08 2.28 2.40
C LEU A 122 10.50 2.01 1.01
N ALA A 123 10.05 3.06 0.30
CA ALA A 123 9.53 2.96 -1.06
C ALA A 123 10.57 2.36 -2.03
N ASP A 124 11.79 2.90 -2.02
CA ASP A 124 12.90 2.36 -2.82
C ASP A 124 13.19 0.90 -2.47
N ALA A 125 13.19 0.57 -1.18
CA ALA A 125 13.44 -0.79 -0.72
C ALA A 125 12.37 -1.78 -1.18
N ILE A 126 11.11 -1.36 -1.17
CA ILE A 126 9.98 -2.13 -1.68
C ILE A 126 10.14 -2.35 -3.19
N ALA A 127 10.42 -1.29 -3.96
CA ALA A 127 10.66 -1.39 -5.40
C ALA A 127 11.82 -2.36 -5.70
N CYS A 128 12.94 -2.21 -5.00
CA CYS A 128 14.09 -3.12 -5.07
C CYS A 128 13.73 -4.56 -4.72
N ALA A 129 12.91 -4.78 -3.70
CA ALA A 129 12.47 -6.12 -3.31
C ALA A 129 11.57 -6.74 -4.39
N HIS A 130 10.67 -5.95 -4.99
CA HIS A 130 9.85 -6.40 -6.11
C HIS A 130 10.71 -6.80 -7.32
N GLU A 131 11.69 -5.99 -7.72
CA GLU A 131 12.63 -6.35 -8.79
C GLU A 131 13.45 -7.60 -8.45
N ALA A 132 13.79 -7.76 -7.17
CA ALA A 132 14.57 -8.89 -6.69
C ALA A 132 13.80 -10.20 -6.73
N VAL A 133 12.52 -10.21 -6.33
CA VAL A 133 11.69 -11.43 -6.37
C VAL A 133 11.40 -11.89 -7.80
N GLU A 134 11.42 -10.97 -8.77
CA GLU A 134 11.29 -11.28 -10.21
C GLU A 134 12.58 -11.86 -10.82
N GLN A 135 13.71 -11.84 -10.12
CA GLN A 135 14.93 -12.48 -10.62
C GLN A 135 14.72 -14.00 -10.74
N PRO A 136 15.17 -14.66 -11.83
CA PRO A 136 14.91 -16.08 -12.07
C PRO A 136 15.25 -16.99 -10.88
N VAL A 137 16.37 -16.73 -10.20
CA VAL A 137 16.80 -17.53 -9.04
C VAL A 137 15.90 -17.32 -7.82
N ALA A 138 15.54 -16.08 -7.51
CA ALA A 138 14.62 -15.79 -6.41
C ALA A 138 13.23 -16.39 -6.71
N HIS A 139 12.71 -16.16 -7.92
CA HIS A 139 11.45 -16.71 -8.39
C HIS A 139 11.40 -18.25 -8.34
N ALA A 140 12.53 -18.94 -8.55
CA ALA A 140 12.60 -20.40 -8.40
C ALA A 140 12.58 -20.86 -6.92
N VAL A 141 13.15 -20.08 -6.00
CA VAL A 141 13.31 -20.47 -4.59
C VAL A 141 12.11 -20.10 -3.72
N LEU A 142 11.52 -18.93 -3.92
CA LEU A 142 10.45 -18.40 -3.06
C LEU A 142 9.20 -19.31 -3.03
N PRO A 143 8.71 -19.90 -4.14
CA PRO A 143 7.58 -20.82 -4.10
C PRO A 143 7.83 -22.07 -3.26
N ALA A 144 9.05 -22.63 -3.30
CA ALA A 144 9.43 -23.80 -2.50
C ALA A 144 9.51 -23.45 -1.01
N LEU A 145 10.01 -22.26 -0.66
CA LEU A 145 9.95 -21.76 0.72
C LEU A 145 8.51 -21.53 1.19
N ARG A 146 7.64 -21.03 0.31
CA ARG A 146 6.21 -20.81 0.60
C ARG A 146 5.48 -22.12 0.87
N SER A 147 5.72 -23.15 0.05
CA SER A 147 5.13 -24.48 0.24
C SER A 147 5.65 -25.18 1.50
N GLY A 148 6.84 -24.80 1.97
CA GLY A 148 7.53 -25.47 3.08
C GLY A 148 8.06 -26.85 2.69
N GLU A 149 8.14 -27.12 1.39
CA GLU A 149 8.80 -28.33 0.89
C GLU A 149 10.30 -28.26 1.23
N PRO A 150 10.89 -29.39 1.66
CA PRO A 150 12.30 -29.42 1.98
C PRO A 150 13.12 -29.13 0.71
N LEU A 151 14.06 -28.20 0.85
CA LEU A 151 15.02 -27.84 -0.19
C LEU A 151 16.18 -28.85 -0.23
N ASP A 152 15.88 -30.14 -0.37
CA ASP A 152 16.85 -31.24 -0.18
C ASP A 152 18.11 -31.13 -1.06
N ASN A 153 17.98 -30.49 -2.21
CA ASN A 153 19.05 -30.30 -3.20
C ASN A 153 19.66 -28.88 -3.19
N LEU A 154 19.15 -27.98 -2.36
CA LEU A 154 19.58 -26.58 -2.28
C LEU A 154 20.02 -26.22 -0.86
N VAL A 155 21.31 -25.95 -0.72
CA VAL A 155 21.88 -25.40 0.52
C VAL A 155 21.72 -23.88 0.49
N VAL A 156 20.84 -23.33 1.31
CA VAL A 156 20.70 -21.88 1.48
C VAL A 156 21.58 -21.43 2.65
N SER A 157 22.52 -20.51 2.40
CA SER A 157 23.30 -19.90 3.49
C SER A 157 22.40 -19.11 4.45
N ALA A 158 22.88 -18.89 5.67
CA ALA A 158 22.11 -18.17 6.68
C ALA A 158 21.83 -16.72 6.23
N GLU A 159 22.81 -16.10 5.56
CA GLU A 159 22.75 -14.75 5.01
C GLU A 159 21.79 -14.68 3.82
N ALA A 160 21.81 -15.66 2.91
CA ALA A 160 20.82 -15.74 1.84
C ALA A 160 19.40 -15.91 2.39
N MET A 161 19.21 -16.76 3.40
CA MET A 161 17.90 -16.94 4.04
C MET A 161 17.40 -15.64 4.70
N ALA A 162 18.29 -14.88 5.35
CA ALA A 162 17.95 -13.59 5.92
C ALA A 162 17.56 -12.56 4.85
N ARG A 163 18.22 -12.61 3.68
CA ARG A 163 17.88 -11.78 2.52
C ARG A 163 16.54 -12.16 1.90
N LEU A 164 16.22 -13.44 1.77
CA LEU A 164 14.91 -13.92 1.32
C LEU A 164 13.79 -13.53 2.30
N LEU A 165 14.08 -13.53 3.61
CA LEU A 165 13.18 -13.00 4.63
C LEU A 165 12.93 -11.50 4.44
N ASP A 166 13.97 -10.69 4.22
CA ASP A 166 13.81 -9.25 3.95
C ASP A 166 12.97 -9.00 2.70
N MET A 167 13.19 -9.75 1.61
CA MET A 167 12.38 -9.65 0.39
C MET A 167 10.91 -9.97 0.68
N ALA A 168 10.63 -11.08 1.36
CA ALA A 168 9.28 -11.50 1.70
C ALA A 168 8.54 -10.46 2.56
N ILE A 169 9.25 -9.83 3.50
CA ILE A 169 8.70 -8.75 4.30
C ILE A 169 8.41 -7.52 3.42
N LEU A 170 9.36 -7.09 2.60
CA LEU A 170 9.25 -5.88 1.78
C LEU A 170 8.21 -6.01 0.65
N THR A 171 7.93 -7.22 0.16
CA THR A 171 6.83 -7.45 -0.80
C THR A 171 5.47 -7.63 -0.10
N GLY A 172 5.43 -7.57 1.24
CA GLY A 172 4.20 -7.73 2.01
C GLY A 172 3.65 -9.17 2.04
N ASP A 173 4.44 -10.18 1.64
CA ASP A 173 4.03 -11.58 1.66
C ASP A 173 4.19 -12.17 3.07
N VAL A 174 3.09 -12.11 3.82
CA VAL A 174 3.02 -12.56 5.22
C VAL A 174 3.38 -14.05 5.37
N ASP A 175 2.85 -14.90 4.50
CA ASP A 175 3.02 -16.36 4.62
C ASP A 175 4.47 -16.74 4.34
N LEU A 176 5.03 -16.18 3.27
CA LEU A 176 6.43 -16.39 2.92
C LEU A 176 7.37 -15.83 4.00
N ALA A 177 7.09 -14.64 4.53
CA ALA A 177 7.90 -14.05 5.59
C ALA A 177 7.91 -14.93 6.86
N GLN A 178 6.76 -15.52 7.24
CA GLN A 178 6.70 -16.47 8.34
C GLN A 178 7.51 -17.74 8.08
N LYS A 179 7.42 -18.31 6.88
CA LYS A 179 8.17 -19.52 6.50
C LYS A 179 9.67 -19.27 6.46
N CYS A 180 10.10 -18.17 5.84
CA CYS A 180 11.49 -17.73 5.85
C CYS A 180 11.99 -17.54 7.29
N ALA A 181 11.21 -16.90 8.17
CA ALA A 181 11.60 -16.67 9.56
C ALA A 181 11.76 -17.95 10.38
N GLN A 182 10.98 -19.00 10.10
CA GLN A 182 11.14 -20.30 10.75
C GLN A 182 12.46 -20.99 10.37
N SER A 183 12.92 -20.76 9.13
CA SER A 183 14.16 -21.33 8.58
C SER A 183 15.38 -20.41 8.77
N CYS A 184 15.17 -19.15 9.15
CA CYS A 184 16.23 -18.16 9.27
C CYS A 184 16.84 -18.15 10.67
N ALA A 185 18.11 -18.56 10.78
CA ALA A 185 18.87 -18.47 12.02
C ALA A 185 19.29 -17.02 12.36
N LEU A 186 19.37 -16.16 11.33
CA LEU A 186 19.70 -14.75 11.47
C LEU A 186 18.44 -13.89 11.61
N ARG A 187 18.61 -12.66 12.05
CA ARG A 187 17.53 -11.66 12.01
C ARG A 187 17.53 -10.96 10.63
N PRO A 188 16.39 -10.35 10.23
CA PRO A 188 16.32 -9.45 9.08
C PRO A 188 17.54 -8.52 9.00
N LEU A 189 18.16 -8.40 7.83
CA LEU A 189 19.42 -7.66 7.63
C LEU A 189 19.17 -6.14 7.52
N ARG A 190 17.94 -5.74 7.15
CA ARG A 190 17.54 -4.33 7.03
C ARG A 190 17.31 -3.65 8.38
N ARG A 191 17.70 -2.36 8.44
CA ARG A 191 17.27 -1.42 9.48
C ARG A 191 15.94 -0.79 9.13
N TRP A 192 14.95 -1.01 9.97
CA TRP A 192 13.62 -0.41 9.82
C TRP A 192 13.56 0.89 10.62
N ARG A 193 13.10 1.99 10.01
CA ARG A 193 12.89 3.26 10.71
C ARG A 193 11.44 3.36 11.15
N SER A 194 11.17 3.88 12.35
CA SER A 194 9.78 4.07 12.80
C SER A 194 9.01 4.98 11.85
N GLN A 195 9.64 6.05 11.38
CA GLN A 195 9.09 7.02 10.42
C GLN A 195 8.79 6.41 9.04
N ASP A 196 9.45 5.32 8.68
CA ASP A 196 9.20 4.63 7.41
C ASP A 196 7.87 3.86 7.47
N LEU A 197 7.48 3.37 8.65
CA LEU A 197 6.22 2.65 8.85
C LEU A 197 5.09 3.57 9.35
N PHE A 198 5.45 4.57 10.15
CA PHE A 198 4.53 5.52 10.76
C PHE A 198 5.12 6.93 10.62
N PRO A 199 5.03 7.54 9.43
CA PRO A 199 5.41 8.93 9.27
C PRO A 199 4.53 9.76 10.19
N VAL A 200 5.16 10.35 11.21
CA VAL A 200 4.50 11.33 12.07
C VAL A 200 5.05 12.68 11.66
N ASP A 201 4.24 13.40 10.90
CA ASP A 201 4.43 14.83 10.64
C ASP A 201 3.31 15.56 11.38
N GLN A 202 3.62 16.71 11.99
CA GLN A 202 2.62 17.58 12.64
C GLN A 202 1.44 17.90 11.71
N SER A 203 1.68 17.93 10.41
CA SER A 203 0.64 18.22 9.41
C SER A 203 -0.17 17.00 8.99
N ARG A 204 0.32 15.78 9.25
CA ARG A 204 -0.25 14.55 8.70
C ARG A 204 -0.85 13.66 9.77
N PRO A 205 -2.02 13.07 9.51
CA PRO A 205 -2.53 12.01 10.35
C PRO A 205 -1.49 10.88 10.44
N MET A 206 -1.34 10.26 11.62
CA MET A 206 -0.52 9.05 11.72
C MET A 206 -1.16 7.94 10.87
N ILE A 207 -0.50 7.58 9.77
CA ILE A 207 -0.94 6.56 8.83
C ILE A 207 0.13 5.48 8.81
N ALA A 208 -0.28 4.21 8.80
CA ALA A 208 0.66 3.13 8.56
C ALA A 208 1.02 3.15 7.06
N LEU A 209 2.28 3.47 6.75
CA LEU A 209 2.79 3.24 5.41
C LEU A 209 2.98 1.73 5.24
N GLU A 210 2.46 1.22 4.12
CA GLU A 210 2.61 -0.17 3.71
C GLU A 210 2.13 -1.19 4.76
N PRO A 211 0.82 -1.23 5.05
CA PRO A 211 0.24 -2.12 6.06
C PRO A 211 0.62 -3.60 5.87
N ALA A 212 0.75 -4.05 4.62
CA ALA A 212 1.16 -5.41 4.27
C ALA A 212 2.61 -5.70 4.71
N VAL A 213 3.55 -4.79 4.42
CA VAL A 213 4.95 -4.89 4.81
C VAL A 213 5.10 -4.93 6.32
N MET A 214 4.42 -4.03 7.02
CA MET A 214 4.41 -4.02 8.47
C MET A 214 3.82 -5.33 9.04
N THR A 215 2.75 -5.83 8.44
CA THR A 215 2.12 -7.09 8.86
C THR A 215 3.08 -8.26 8.70
N ALA A 216 3.74 -8.38 7.54
CA ALA A 216 4.74 -9.41 7.28
C ALA A 216 5.94 -9.31 8.25
N ALA A 217 6.41 -8.10 8.54
CA ALA A 217 7.50 -7.85 9.49
C ALA A 217 7.15 -8.35 10.91
N ILE A 218 6.00 -7.95 11.44
CA ILE A 218 5.60 -8.33 12.81
C ILE A 218 5.38 -9.84 12.90
N LEU A 219 4.71 -10.41 11.90
CA LEU A 219 4.33 -11.82 11.90
C LEU A 219 5.50 -12.76 11.65
N SER A 220 6.57 -12.31 11.00
CA SER A 220 7.86 -13.01 10.92
C SER A 220 8.67 -12.96 12.23
N GLY A 221 8.11 -12.41 13.31
CA GLY A 221 8.75 -12.38 14.63
C GLY A 221 9.69 -11.19 14.85
N MET A 222 9.64 -10.19 13.96
CA MET A 222 10.36 -8.94 14.18
C MET A 222 9.87 -8.28 15.47
N ARG A 223 10.81 -8.02 16.39
CA ARG A 223 10.50 -7.48 17.72
C ARG A 223 10.34 -5.96 17.68
N LEU A 224 9.31 -5.50 16.98
CA LEU A 224 8.89 -4.11 16.97
C LEU A 224 8.09 -3.81 18.24
N GLN A 225 8.76 -3.68 19.38
CA GLN A 225 8.03 -3.52 20.64
C GLN A 225 7.61 -2.08 20.90
N ARG A 226 8.38 -1.11 20.40
CA ARG A 226 8.29 0.30 20.77
C ARG A 226 8.70 1.17 19.58
N LEU A 227 7.84 2.12 19.25
CA LEU A 227 8.08 3.19 18.30
C LEU A 227 8.45 4.44 19.07
N ASN A 228 9.49 5.14 18.61
CA ASN A 228 9.72 6.50 19.04
C ASN A 228 8.98 7.43 18.07
N ILE A 229 7.99 8.14 18.59
CA ILE A 229 7.25 9.16 17.88
C ILE A 229 7.76 10.50 18.40
N GLY A 230 8.55 11.19 17.61
CA GLY A 230 8.89 12.58 17.87
C GLY A 230 7.75 13.46 17.37
N MET A 231 7.15 14.25 18.24
CA MET A 231 6.40 15.42 17.82
C MET A 231 7.25 16.63 18.14
N LEU A 232 7.47 17.49 17.14
CA LEU A 232 7.92 18.83 17.42
C LEU A 232 6.82 19.49 18.25
N ASP A 233 7.17 20.07 19.38
CA ASP A 233 6.28 20.96 20.08
C ASP A 233 6.17 22.29 19.32
N TRP A 234 5.35 23.20 19.83
CA TRP A 234 5.17 24.52 19.22
C TRP A 234 6.43 25.40 19.24
N TRP A 235 7.44 25.05 20.04
CA TRP A 235 8.73 25.73 20.14
C TRP A 235 9.77 25.11 19.20
N GLY A 236 9.42 24.03 18.49
CA GLY A 236 10.34 23.26 17.67
C GLY A 236 11.26 22.34 18.48
N GLU A 237 10.97 22.12 19.77
CA GLU A 237 11.63 21.10 20.57
C GLU A 237 10.97 19.73 20.30
N LEU A 238 11.77 18.70 20.07
CA LEU A 238 11.25 17.34 19.86
C LEU A 238 10.83 16.76 21.21
N ASP A 239 9.53 16.62 21.45
CA ASP A 239 9.02 15.78 22.52
C ASP A 239 8.92 14.33 22.00
N GLU A 240 9.72 13.45 22.58
CA GLU A 240 9.81 12.05 22.17
C GLU A 240 8.84 11.19 22.99
N CYS A 241 7.94 10.51 22.30
CA CYS A 241 7.06 9.52 22.90
C CYS A 241 7.38 8.11 22.47
N ILE A 242 7.61 7.27 23.47
CA ILE A 242 7.71 5.84 23.24
C ILE A 242 6.30 5.24 23.26
N VAL A 243 5.79 4.95 22.06
CA VAL A 243 4.49 4.30 21.87
C VAL A 243 4.71 2.82 21.60
N PRO A 244 4.16 1.89 22.39
CA PRO A 244 4.27 0.48 22.05
C PRO A 244 3.53 0.22 20.73
N LEU A 245 4.04 -0.74 19.93
CA LEU A 245 3.57 -0.92 18.56
C LEU A 245 2.06 -1.19 18.48
N ARG A 246 1.50 -1.93 19.43
CA ARG A 246 0.06 -2.20 19.50
C ARG A 246 -0.74 -0.91 19.54
N GLU A 247 -0.36 0.01 20.43
CA GLU A 247 -0.98 1.31 20.57
C GLU A 247 -0.76 2.18 19.32
N ALA A 248 0.40 2.12 18.68
CA ALA A 248 0.63 2.84 17.43
C ALA A 248 -0.25 2.31 16.29
N THR A 249 -0.36 0.99 16.11
CA THR A 249 -1.29 0.39 15.14
C THR A 249 -2.73 0.85 15.41
N ALA A 250 -3.14 0.93 16.67
CA ALA A 250 -4.45 1.43 17.03
C ALA A 250 -4.62 2.91 16.67
N LEU A 251 -3.63 3.74 16.95
CA LEU A 251 -3.63 5.18 16.66
C LEU A 251 -3.67 5.48 15.15
N CYS A 252 -3.29 4.56 14.26
CA CYS A 252 -3.48 4.75 12.81
C CYS A 252 -4.95 4.88 12.42
N GLY A 253 -5.83 4.15 13.10
CA GLY A 253 -7.26 4.12 12.78
C GLY A 253 -7.63 3.17 11.64
N ASP A 254 -6.67 2.41 11.10
CA ASP A 254 -6.94 1.31 10.18
C ASP A 254 -7.46 0.10 10.98
N MET A 255 -8.77 -0.15 10.86
CA MET A 255 -9.44 -1.23 11.57
C MET A 255 -9.00 -2.61 11.06
N HIS A 256 -8.72 -2.76 9.76
CA HIS A 256 -8.31 -4.05 9.18
C HIS A 256 -6.91 -4.42 9.67
N LEU A 257 -5.97 -3.47 9.59
CA LEU A 257 -4.62 -3.63 10.13
C LEU A 257 -4.65 -3.93 11.64
N TRP A 258 -5.48 -3.21 12.41
CA TRP A 258 -5.68 -3.49 13.83
C TRP A 258 -6.18 -4.91 14.08
N GLN A 259 -7.21 -5.37 13.36
CA GLN A 259 -7.76 -6.73 13.53
C GLN A 259 -6.75 -7.82 13.16
N SER A 260 -5.92 -7.56 12.14
CA SER A 260 -4.84 -8.46 11.72
C SER A 260 -3.76 -8.60 12.80
N LEU A 261 -3.32 -7.47 13.39
CA LEU A 261 -2.18 -7.43 14.29
C LEU A 261 -2.51 -7.58 15.78
N ALA A 262 -3.68 -7.13 16.23
CA ALA A 262 -3.99 -7.01 17.66
C ALA A 262 -3.95 -8.35 18.42
N ARG A 263 -4.25 -9.46 17.73
CA ARG A 263 -4.20 -10.83 18.30
C ARG A 263 -2.77 -11.36 18.43
N LYS A 264 -1.84 -10.80 17.67
CA LYS A 264 -0.46 -11.26 17.53
C LYS A 264 0.50 -10.40 18.35
N LEU A 265 0.10 -9.15 18.61
CA LEU A 265 0.82 -8.24 19.50
C LEU A 265 0.50 -8.53 20.97
N PRO A 266 1.48 -8.40 21.89
CA PRO A 266 1.25 -8.61 23.32
C PRO A 266 0.12 -7.72 23.86
N ALA A 267 -0.85 -8.31 24.56
CA ALA A 267 -1.90 -7.55 25.20
C ALA A 267 -1.33 -6.62 26.27
N ALA A 268 -1.80 -5.38 26.30
CA ALA A 268 -1.40 -4.41 27.31
C ALA A 268 -1.93 -4.83 28.68
N ARG A 269 -1.02 -4.99 29.65
CA ARG A 269 -1.39 -5.33 31.04
C ARG A 269 -2.08 -4.17 31.76
N LYS A 270 -1.83 -2.94 31.32
CA LYS A 270 -2.40 -1.71 31.86
C LYS A 270 -2.78 -0.80 30.70
N PRO A 271 -3.80 0.05 30.87
CA PRO A 271 -4.10 1.06 29.87
C PRO A 271 -2.86 1.90 29.58
N TRP A 272 -2.53 2.05 28.29
CA TRP A 272 -1.47 2.95 27.89
C TRP A 272 -1.93 4.40 28.08
N ILE A 273 -1.07 5.20 28.70
CA ILE A 273 -1.30 6.61 28.98
C ILE A 273 -0.28 7.40 28.15
N PRO A 274 -0.72 8.25 27.23
CA PRO A 274 0.19 9.10 26.49
C PRO A 274 0.94 10.05 27.43
N ARG A 275 2.24 10.26 27.18
CA ARG A 275 3.05 11.22 27.94
C ARG A 275 3.20 12.57 27.26
N LEU A 276 2.87 12.65 25.97
CA LEU A 276 2.97 13.85 25.16
C LEU A 276 1.95 14.90 25.58
N LEU A 277 2.44 16.11 25.76
CA LEU A 277 1.65 17.32 25.56
C LEU A 277 1.16 17.25 24.10
N ASP A 278 -0.15 17.34 23.85
CA ASP A 278 -0.75 17.20 22.50
C ASP A 278 -0.96 15.78 21.95
N SER A 279 -0.88 14.75 22.80
CA SER A 279 -1.27 13.39 22.40
C SER A 279 -2.66 13.29 21.76
N GLY A 280 -3.59 14.18 22.10
CA GLY A 280 -4.93 14.22 21.49
C GLY A 280 -4.91 14.43 19.98
N LEU A 281 -3.89 15.11 19.43
CA LEU A 281 -3.74 15.31 17.98
C LEU A 281 -3.58 14.00 17.22
N LEU A 282 -3.02 12.96 17.85
CA LEU A 282 -2.88 11.63 17.24
C LEU A 282 -4.25 11.00 16.92
N LEU A 283 -5.31 11.42 17.61
CA LEU A 283 -6.69 10.94 17.40
C LEU A 283 -7.50 11.85 16.48
N CYS A 284 -6.90 12.92 15.97
CA CYS A 284 -7.54 13.87 15.09
C CYS A 284 -7.10 13.67 13.63
N THR A 285 -7.95 14.08 12.71
CA THR A 285 -7.60 14.33 11.30
C THR A 285 -7.52 15.83 11.07
N PRO A 286 -6.51 16.32 10.34
CA PRO A 286 -6.49 17.71 9.91
C PRO A 286 -7.72 17.97 9.03
N GLY A 287 -8.45 19.04 9.32
CA GLY A 287 -9.50 19.55 8.45
C GLY A 287 -8.92 20.27 7.22
N GLU A 288 -9.75 21.04 6.53
CA GLU A 288 -9.32 21.81 5.35
C GLU A 288 -8.04 22.63 5.61
N PRO A 289 -7.08 22.65 4.67
CA PRO A 289 -5.67 23.05 4.88
C PRO A 289 -5.42 24.51 5.30
N HIS A 290 -6.47 25.32 5.42
CA HIS A 290 -6.36 26.74 5.75
C HIS A 290 -6.77 27.07 7.19
N PHE A 291 -7.29 26.11 7.93
CA PHE A 291 -7.71 26.32 9.31
C PHE A 291 -7.36 25.08 10.13
N TRP A 292 -6.78 25.29 11.32
CA TRP A 292 -6.47 24.26 12.33
C TRP A 292 -7.74 23.63 12.93
N ASN A 293 -8.66 23.21 12.06
CA ASN A 293 -9.91 22.55 12.38
C ASN A 293 -9.64 21.06 12.51
N TRP A 294 -9.19 20.64 13.68
CA TRP A 294 -9.00 19.23 13.95
C TRP A 294 -10.33 18.57 14.26
N GLU A 295 -10.64 17.51 13.51
CA GLU A 295 -11.81 16.67 13.76
C GLU A 295 -11.38 15.34 14.36
N LEU A 296 -12.18 14.77 15.25
CA LEU A 296 -11.81 13.49 15.87
C LEU A 296 -12.09 12.37 14.87
N CYS A 297 -11.10 11.53 14.65
CA CYS A 297 -11.27 10.38 13.80
C CYS A 297 -11.99 9.27 14.57
N MET A 298 -13.24 9.01 14.22
CA MET A 298 -14.05 7.94 14.83
C MET A 298 -13.35 6.58 14.78
N ASN A 299 -12.70 6.25 13.65
CA ASN A 299 -12.02 4.96 13.51
C ASN A 299 -10.85 4.83 14.49
N ARG A 300 -10.06 5.90 14.66
CA ARG A 300 -8.97 5.95 15.67
C ARG A 300 -9.50 5.82 17.08
N LEU A 301 -10.59 6.51 17.42
CA LEU A 301 -11.21 6.38 18.75
C LEU A 301 -11.67 4.93 19.02
N LYS A 302 -12.26 4.26 18.02
CA LYS A 302 -12.68 2.87 18.13
C LYS A 302 -11.49 1.93 18.33
N THR A 303 -10.48 2.00 17.47
CA THR A 303 -9.28 1.14 17.55
C THR A 303 -8.51 1.37 18.85
N THR A 304 -8.34 2.62 19.28
CA THR A 304 -7.67 2.93 20.57
C THR A 304 -8.49 2.48 21.79
N ALA A 305 -9.82 2.56 21.74
CA ALA A 305 -10.68 1.98 22.76
C ALA A 305 -10.52 0.44 22.81
N LEU A 306 -10.44 -0.23 21.66
CA LEU A 306 -10.18 -1.68 21.57
C LEU A 306 -8.77 -2.04 22.06
N ALA A 307 -7.79 -1.15 21.88
CA ALA A 307 -6.44 -1.31 22.40
C ALA A 307 -6.34 -1.13 23.92
N ASN A 308 -7.44 -0.79 24.60
CA ASN A 308 -7.50 -0.47 26.03
C ASN A 308 -6.66 0.77 26.39
N MET A 309 -6.63 1.78 25.52
CA MET A 309 -5.92 3.03 25.80
C MET A 309 -6.74 3.94 26.71
N ALA A 310 -6.07 4.74 27.55
CA ALA A 310 -6.74 5.63 28.49
C ALA A 310 -7.24 6.90 27.79
N LEU A 311 -8.33 6.81 27.02
CA LEU A 311 -8.88 7.91 26.22
C LEU A 311 -9.13 9.21 27.01
N GLY A 312 -9.50 9.11 28.28
CA GLY A 312 -9.67 10.27 29.16
C GLY A 312 -8.38 11.00 29.56
N GLN A 313 -7.20 10.46 29.24
CA GLN A 313 -5.90 11.07 29.51
C GLN A 313 -5.30 11.77 28.28
N PHE A 314 -5.91 11.59 27.10
CA PHE A 314 -5.51 12.33 25.91
C PHE A 314 -5.97 13.77 26.02
N VAL A 315 -5.02 14.68 25.79
CA VAL A 315 -5.23 16.12 25.87
C VAL A 315 -4.62 16.80 24.66
N ILE A 316 -5.22 17.92 24.27
CA ILE A 316 -4.63 18.89 23.35
C ILE A 316 -4.35 20.15 24.16
N ASP A 317 -3.09 20.52 24.24
CA ASP A 317 -2.62 21.81 24.72
C ASP A 317 -2.70 22.80 23.55
N ASP A 318 -3.40 23.91 23.75
CA ASP A 318 -3.46 24.99 22.76
C ASP A 318 -2.92 26.27 23.40
N PRO A 319 -1.59 26.36 23.58
CA PRO A 319 -0.98 27.48 24.31
C PRO A 319 -1.21 28.84 23.64
N TYR A 320 -1.58 28.85 22.36
CA TYR A 320 -1.74 30.06 21.55
C TYR A 320 -3.16 30.30 21.08
N GLY A 321 -4.15 29.53 21.55
CA GLY A 321 -5.55 29.60 21.13
C GLY A 321 -5.73 29.49 19.61
N TYR A 322 -4.89 28.71 18.93
CA TYR A 322 -5.02 28.44 17.49
C TYR A 322 -6.20 27.52 17.19
N PHE A 323 -6.71 26.78 18.18
CA PHE A 323 -7.96 26.04 18.03
C PHE A 323 -9.13 27.00 17.91
N ARG A 324 -9.49 27.27 16.65
CA ARG A 324 -10.74 27.93 16.31
C ARG A 324 -11.79 26.87 16.13
N HIS A 325 -12.71 26.77 17.08
CA HIS A 325 -13.89 25.95 16.87
C HIS A 325 -14.89 26.74 16.02
N ARG A 326 -15.10 26.28 14.79
CA ARG A 326 -16.24 26.73 13.99
C ARG A 326 -17.45 25.90 14.39
N CYS A 327 -18.46 26.56 14.96
CA CYS A 327 -19.72 25.90 15.25
C CYS A 327 -20.33 25.41 13.93
N ARG A 328 -20.46 24.09 13.73
CA ARG A 328 -21.02 23.52 12.49
C ARG A 328 -22.44 23.99 12.18
N ALA A 329 -23.22 24.32 13.20
CA ALA A 329 -24.58 24.84 13.02
C ALA A 329 -24.63 26.28 12.51
N CYS A 330 -23.77 27.18 13.03
CA CYS A 330 -23.84 28.61 12.70
C CYS A 330 -22.69 29.15 11.88
N GLY A 331 -21.66 28.35 11.62
CA GLY A 331 -20.42 28.76 10.96
C GLY A 331 -19.63 29.80 11.76
N ALA A 332 -20.06 30.18 12.97
CA ALA A 332 -19.38 31.17 13.78
C ALA A 332 -18.09 30.57 14.34
N GLU A 333 -16.98 31.27 14.13
CA GLU A 333 -15.72 30.98 14.82
C GLU A 333 -15.85 31.46 16.26
N VAL A 334 -15.83 30.51 17.19
CA VAL A 334 -15.70 30.83 18.60
C VAL A 334 -14.21 31.01 18.86
N LEU A 335 -13.77 32.26 18.94
CA LEU A 335 -12.45 32.58 19.46
C LEU A 335 -12.47 32.32 20.97
N SER A 336 -11.68 31.36 21.43
CA SER A 336 -11.55 30.99 22.84
C SER A 336 -10.86 32.06 23.70
N PHE A 337 -10.38 33.17 23.12
CA PHE A 337 -9.58 34.14 23.83
C PHE A 337 -10.37 35.20 24.59
N THR A 338 -10.23 35.15 25.92
CA THR A 338 -9.95 36.37 26.69
C THR A 338 -8.49 36.29 27.16
N PRO A 339 -7.63 37.28 26.88
CA PRO A 339 -6.20 37.23 27.18
C PRO A 339 -5.86 37.08 28.68
N GLU A 340 -6.84 37.22 29.56
CA GLU A 340 -6.66 37.13 31.02
C GLU A 340 -6.52 35.68 31.55
N ASN A 341 -6.76 34.64 30.73
CA ASN A 341 -6.64 33.22 31.12
C ASN A 341 -5.69 32.39 30.24
N ALA A 342 -4.76 33.02 29.51
CA ALA A 342 -3.88 32.40 28.51
C ALA A 342 -2.84 31.37 29.04
N HIS A 343 -3.01 30.82 30.24
CA HIS A 343 -2.09 29.87 30.83
C HIS A 343 -2.74 28.48 30.92
N SER A 344 -2.31 27.57 30.03
CA SER A 344 -2.59 26.11 30.04
C SER A 344 -4.03 25.68 29.76
N ASP A 345 -4.61 26.17 28.66
CA ASP A 345 -5.88 25.61 28.20
C ASP A 345 -5.70 24.26 27.51
N ARG A 346 -5.52 23.22 28.34
CA ARG A 346 -5.67 21.83 27.93
C ARG A 346 -7.13 21.49 27.69
N TYR A 347 -7.43 20.95 26.52
CA TYR A 347 -8.73 20.41 26.14
C TYR A 347 -8.70 18.89 26.23
N SER A 348 -9.70 18.29 26.87
CA SER A 348 -9.93 16.85 26.76
C SER A 348 -10.50 16.51 25.38
N LEU A 349 -10.33 15.27 24.94
CA LEU A 349 -11.00 14.80 23.71
C LEU A 349 -12.52 14.98 23.76
N LEU A 350 -13.13 14.85 24.94
CA LEU A 350 -14.57 15.01 25.09
C LEU A 350 -14.99 16.48 24.88
N ASP A 351 -14.19 17.43 25.34
CA ASP A 351 -14.42 18.86 25.08
C ASP A 351 -14.43 19.13 23.56
N ILE A 352 -13.46 18.56 22.84
CA ILE A 352 -13.32 18.69 21.38
C ILE A 352 -14.48 18.03 20.64
N ALA A 353 -14.91 16.84 21.08
CA ALA A 353 -16.03 16.13 20.47
C ALA A 353 -17.33 16.93 20.60
N VAL A 354 -17.60 17.47 21.79
CA VAL A 354 -18.79 18.27 22.08
C VAL A 354 -18.75 19.60 21.33
N SER A 355 -17.62 20.33 21.38
CA SER A 355 -17.48 21.63 20.69
C SER A 355 -17.54 21.50 19.17
N GLY A 356 -17.00 20.40 18.62
CA GLY A 356 -17.05 20.08 17.19
C GLY A 356 -18.38 19.48 16.72
N GLY A 357 -19.35 19.25 17.62
CA GLY A 357 -20.63 18.63 17.27
C GLY A 357 -20.53 17.16 16.84
N GLN A 358 -19.49 16.45 17.28
CA GLN A 358 -19.21 15.05 16.95
C GLN A 358 -19.86 14.13 18.01
N SER A 359 -21.18 14.04 17.99
CA SER A 359 -21.98 13.35 19.01
C SER A 359 -21.55 11.89 19.24
N ALA A 360 -21.31 11.14 18.17
CA ALA A 360 -20.87 9.75 18.27
C ALA A 360 -19.49 9.62 18.93
N CYS A 361 -18.56 10.55 18.63
CA CYS A 361 -17.24 10.58 19.29
C CYS A 361 -17.40 10.90 20.79
N ALA A 362 -18.26 11.86 21.12
CA ALA A 362 -18.53 12.25 22.50
C ALA A 362 -19.14 11.10 23.31
N GLU A 363 -20.10 10.37 22.72
CA GLU A 363 -20.71 9.19 23.34
C GLU A 363 -19.68 8.10 23.61
N LEU A 364 -18.85 7.77 22.62
CA LEU A 364 -17.78 6.79 22.79
C LEU A 364 -16.79 7.20 23.90
N LEU A 365 -16.35 8.46 23.91
CA LEU A 365 -15.44 8.99 24.93
C LEU A 365 -16.05 8.95 26.34
N ALA A 366 -17.32 9.37 26.47
CA ALA A 366 -18.05 9.33 27.74
C ALA A 366 -18.21 7.88 28.25
N SER A 367 -18.55 6.94 27.37
CA SER A 367 -18.66 5.51 27.70
C SER A 367 -17.35 4.90 28.22
N ARG A 368 -16.21 5.50 27.84
CA ARG A 368 -14.86 5.09 28.25
C ARG A 368 -14.34 5.88 29.46
N GLY A 369 -15.21 6.62 30.14
CA GLY A 369 -14.88 7.35 31.36
C GLY A 369 -13.99 8.58 31.12
N ALA A 370 -13.97 9.12 29.89
CA ALA A 370 -13.33 10.40 29.65
C ALA A 370 -14.05 11.47 30.47
N ALA A 371 -13.35 12.04 31.45
CA ALA A 371 -13.89 13.11 32.25
C ALA A 371 -13.96 14.38 31.41
N TYR A 372 -15.09 15.06 31.47
CA TYR A 372 -15.23 16.38 30.92
C TYR A 372 -14.38 17.37 31.73
N ALA A 373 -13.53 18.15 31.08
CA ALA A 373 -12.91 19.27 31.77
C ALA A 373 -14.02 20.29 32.04
N LEU A 374 -14.51 20.35 33.28
CA LEU A 374 -15.49 21.32 33.77
C LEU A 374 -14.89 22.74 33.80
N LYS A 375 -14.28 23.18 32.70
CA LYS A 375 -13.82 24.54 32.52
C LYS A 375 -15.04 25.45 32.38
N LYS A 376 -14.86 26.71 32.80
CA LYS A 376 -15.93 27.73 32.87
C LYS A 376 -16.64 27.91 31.52
N TRP A 377 -15.92 27.77 30.41
CA TRP A 377 -16.46 27.93 29.07
C TRP A 377 -17.39 26.80 28.66
N THR A 378 -17.03 25.54 28.92
CA THR A 378 -17.87 24.39 28.61
C THR A 378 -19.16 24.38 29.44
N ARG A 379 -19.09 24.82 30.70
CA ARG A 379 -20.31 25.18 31.46
C ARG A 379 -21.14 26.26 30.78
N GLN A 380 -20.53 27.30 30.20
CA GLN A 380 -21.27 28.36 29.51
C GLN A 380 -21.84 27.96 28.15
N ALA A 381 -21.18 27.06 27.42
CA ALA A 381 -21.63 26.56 26.11
C ALA A 381 -22.73 25.48 26.24
N CYS A 382 -22.70 24.66 27.30
CA CYS A 382 -23.68 23.60 27.55
C CYS A 382 -24.83 24.01 28.49
N LEU A 383 -24.91 25.28 28.90
CA LEU A 383 -26.07 25.78 29.63
C LEU A 383 -27.25 25.98 28.64
N PRO A 384 -28.45 25.47 28.95
CA PRO A 384 -29.63 25.56 28.08
C PRO A 384 -30.00 26.99 27.64
N ASP A 385 -29.53 28.00 28.38
CA ASP A 385 -29.91 29.40 28.22
C ASP A 385 -28.93 30.23 27.37
N LYS A 386 -27.75 29.70 26.99
CA LYS A 386 -26.81 30.40 26.11
C LYS A 386 -26.82 29.78 24.72
N ARG A 387 -27.58 30.43 23.84
CA ARG A 387 -27.64 30.14 22.41
C ARG A 387 -26.37 30.64 21.71
N CYS A 388 -25.96 30.05 20.58
CA CYS A 388 -25.01 30.73 19.67
C CYS A 388 -25.58 32.14 19.40
N ASP A 389 -24.87 33.21 19.77
CA ASP A 389 -25.33 34.61 19.66
C ASP A 389 -25.75 34.97 18.22
N ARG A 390 -25.31 34.17 17.22
CA ARG A 390 -25.68 34.30 15.81
C ARG A 390 -26.86 33.45 15.34
N CYS A 391 -26.98 32.18 15.74
CA CYS A 391 -28.04 31.29 15.18
C CYS A 391 -29.13 30.87 16.15
N GLY A 392 -28.97 31.09 17.45
CA GLY A 392 -30.00 30.68 18.40
C GLY A 392 -29.99 29.20 18.80
N GLU A 393 -29.12 28.35 18.24
CA GLU A 393 -29.11 26.91 18.56
C GLU A 393 -28.44 26.60 19.91
N VAL A 394 -28.98 25.58 20.57
CA VAL A 394 -28.52 25.04 21.86
C VAL A 394 -27.49 23.95 21.56
N ALA A 395 -26.27 24.09 22.07
CA ALA A 395 -25.31 22.99 22.04
C ALA A 395 -25.90 21.81 22.84
N LEU A 396 -25.86 20.61 22.27
CA LEU A 396 -26.37 19.35 22.84
C LEU A 396 -26.12 19.24 24.36
N ALA A 397 -27.11 19.67 25.14
CA ALA A 397 -27.10 19.63 26.59
C ALA A 397 -27.78 18.34 27.05
N ALA A 398 -27.04 17.23 27.06
CA ALA A 398 -27.55 15.99 27.67
C ALA A 398 -26.51 15.23 28.51
N VAL A 399 -25.21 15.54 28.43
CA VAL A 399 -24.19 14.78 29.17
C VAL A 399 -23.86 15.39 30.55
N ALA A 400 -24.14 16.67 30.79
CA ALA A 400 -23.52 17.40 31.90
C ALA A 400 -24.32 17.49 33.23
N ASN A 401 -25.61 17.13 33.29
CA ASN A 401 -26.47 17.40 34.47
C ASN A 401 -27.18 16.18 35.08
N ALA A 402 -26.85 14.95 34.67
CA ALA A 402 -27.37 13.76 35.36
C ALA A 402 -26.45 13.42 36.56
N PRO A 403 -26.97 13.18 37.78
CA PRO A 403 -26.19 12.51 38.81
C PRO A 403 -25.75 11.15 38.26
N LEU A 404 -24.45 10.81 38.42
CA LEU A 404 -23.87 9.53 37.99
C LEU A 404 -24.79 8.37 38.41
N PRO A 405 -25.51 7.70 37.49
CA PRO A 405 -26.21 6.47 37.82
C PRO A 405 -25.21 5.31 37.73
N GLU A 406 -25.54 4.20 38.38
CA GLU A 406 -24.74 2.97 38.31
C GLU A 406 -24.53 2.51 36.85
N PRO A 407 -23.43 1.77 36.55
CA PRO A 407 -23.14 1.31 35.21
C PRO A 407 -24.26 0.38 34.70
N GLY A 408 -25.09 0.85 33.76
CA GLY A 408 -26.11 0.00 33.11
C GLY A 408 -27.38 0.68 32.58
N THR A 409 -27.65 1.95 32.89
CA THR A 409 -28.93 2.61 32.52
C THR A 409 -28.86 3.56 31.31
N TRP A 410 -28.01 3.25 30.33
CA TRP A 410 -27.88 4.05 29.10
C TRP A 410 -28.77 3.50 27.98
N LEU A 411 -30.10 3.59 28.10
CA LEU A 411 -30.99 3.51 26.94
C LEU A 411 -32.38 4.02 27.34
N LEU A 412 -32.98 4.83 26.47
CA LEU A 412 -34.35 5.38 26.53
C LEU A 412 -34.56 6.69 27.31
N ARG A 413 -33.95 7.79 26.83
CA ARG A 413 -34.66 9.08 26.78
C ARG A 413 -34.01 10.04 25.77
N TRP A 414 -34.22 9.73 24.49
CA TRP A 414 -34.12 10.74 23.44
C TRP A 414 -35.51 11.35 23.26
N ASP A 415 -35.66 12.63 23.57
CA ASP A 415 -36.94 13.32 23.38
C ASP A 415 -37.12 13.67 21.89
N TRP A 416 -37.92 12.85 21.21
CA TRP A 416 -38.29 12.98 19.79
C TRP A 416 -38.94 14.33 19.45
N GLU A 417 -39.44 15.07 20.45
CA GLU A 417 -39.98 16.44 20.29
C GLU A 417 -38.90 17.47 19.93
N CYS A 418 -37.65 17.29 20.36
CA CYS A 418 -36.58 18.26 20.11
C CYS A 418 -36.09 18.21 18.65
N ILE A 419 -35.99 17.01 18.07
CA ILE A 419 -35.62 16.80 16.66
C ILE A 419 -36.71 17.34 15.71
N LYS A 420 -38.00 17.19 16.08
CA LYS A 420 -39.13 17.77 15.32
C LYS A 420 -39.10 19.30 15.25
N ARG A 421 -38.58 19.99 16.27
CA ARG A 421 -38.53 21.45 16.31
C ARG A 421 -37.35 22.04 15.52
N CYS A 422 -36.27 21.29 15.33
CA CYS A 422 -35.02 21.78 14.74
C CYS A 422 -34.89 21.57 13.23
N SER A 423 -35.81 20.88 12.54
CA SER A 423 -35.75 20.71 11.07
C SER A 423 -37.13 20.52 10.42
N PRO A 424 -37.88 21.61 10.15
CA PRO A 424 -39.21 21.52 9.55
C PRO A 424 -39.22 21.05 8.08
N GLY A 425 -38.05 21.00 7.42
CA GLY A 425 -37.91 20.64 6.00
C GLY A 425 -37.54 19.18 5.70
N ALA A 426 -37.21 18.37 6.71
CA ALA A 426 -36.78 16.98 6.52
C ALA A 426 -37.94 15.99 6.77
N MET A 427 -39.07 16.15 6.05
CA MET A 427 -40.14 15.14 6.03
C MET A 427 -40.07 14.36 4.73
N GLY A 428 -39.34 13.25 4.73
CA GLY A 428 -39.27 12.39 3.55
C GLY A 428 -38.45 11.11 3.67
N ARG A 429 -38.40 10.45 4.85
CA ARG A 429 -38.17 9.00 5.06
C ARG A 429 -37.90 8.74 6.56
N ARG A 430 -38.58 7.74 7.15
CA ARG A 430 -38.20 7.19 8.46
C ARG A 430 -36.86 6.45 8.30
N PRO A 431 -35.83 6.72 9.10
CA PRO A 431 -34.67 5.84 9.17
C PRO A 431 -35.00 4.61 10.02
N GLN A 432 -34.94 3.42 9.44
CA GLN A 432 -35.01 2.12 10.14
C GLN A 432 -33.66 1.80 10.84
N ILE A 433 -33.13 2.73 11.63
CA ILE A 433 -31.83 2.54 12.31
C ILE A 433 -31.92 1.50 13.44
N ALA A 434 -33.09 1.36 14.07
CA ALA A 434 -33.30 0.36 15.14
C ALA A 434 -33.13 -1.09 14.62
N CYS A 435 -33.63 -1.41 13.42
CA CYS A 435 -33.49 -2.75 12.85
C CYS A 435 -32.05 -3.08 12.40
N VAL A 436 -31.27 -2.07 12.01
CA VAL A 436 -29.86 -2.27 11.60
C VAL A 436 -28.96 -2.50 12.81
N LEU A 437 -29.24 -1.85 13.95
CA LEU A 437 -28.45 -2.01 15.17
C LEU A 437 -28.78 -3.32 15.91
N GLU A 438 -30.05 -3.74 15.93
CA GLU A 438 -30.44 -5.05 16.47
C GLU A 438 -29.79 -6.20 15.66
N GLY A 439 -29.71 -6.07 14.34
CA GLY A 439 -29.03 -7.06 13.48
C GLY A 439 -27.51 -7.13 13.67
N LEU A 440 -26.85 -5.98 13.85
CA LEU A 440 -25.38 -5.91 14.08
C LEU A 440 -24.97 -6.45 15.45
N GLU A 441 -25.78 -6.23 16.49
CA GLU A 441 -25.54 -6.78 17.82
C GLU A 441 -25.74 -8.30 17.85
N GLU A 442 -26.75 -8.80 17.13
CA GLU A 442 -27.01 -10.23 16.98
C GLU A 442 -25.90 -10.93 16.16
N GLU A 443 -25.39 -10.32 15.08
CA GLU A 443 -24.23 -10.81 14.33
C GLU A 443 -22.93 -10.86 15.15
N LEU A 444 -22.67 -9.85 15.98
CA LEU A 444 -21.49 -9.81 16.86
C LEU A 444 -21.57 -10.87 17.97
N LEU A 445 -22.75 -11.05 18.58
CA LEU A 445 -22.97 -12.08 19.59
C LEU A 445 -22.91 -13.49 18.99
N GLN A 446 -23.42 -13.69 17.77
CA GLN A 446 -23.33 -14.97 17.07
C GLN A 446 -21.89 -15.31 16.68
N SER A 447 -21.12 -14.31 16.23
CA SER A 447 -19.69 -14.44 15.94
C SER A 447 -18.89 -14.80 17.19
N ALA A 448 -19.21 -14.21 18.35
CA ALA A 448 -18.57 -14.53 19.62
C ALA A 448 -18.89 -15.96 20.10
N ARG A 449 -20.14 -16.43 19.93
CA ARG A 449 -20.55 -17.80 20.27
C ARG A 449 -19.85 -18.85 19.40
N ASN A 450 -19.77 -18.62 18.08
CA ASN A 450 -19.11 -19.53 17.16
C ASN A 450 -17.60 -19.71 17.49
N VAL A 451 -16.94 -18.65 17.97
CA VAL A 451 -15.54 -18.71 18.43
C VAL A 451 -15.39 -19.49 19.74
N GLN A 452 -16.38 -19.41 20.63
CA GLN A 452 -16.38 -20.12 21.90
C GLN A 452 -16.67 -21.62 21.74
N GLU A 453 -17.50 -22.01 20.75
CA GLU A 453 -17.76 -23.42 20.43
C GLU A 453 -16.59 -24.09 19.68
N GLN A 454 -15.87 -23.36 18.83
CA GLN A 454 -14.68 -23.88 18.14
C GLN A 454 -13.46 -24.09 19.07
N SER A 455 -13.42 -23.40 20.21
CA SER A 455 -12.36 -23.53 21.21
C SER A 455 -12.63 -24.58 22.30
N ALA A 456 -13.81 -25.21 22.28
CA ALA A 456 -14.22 -26.21 23.26
C ALA A 456 -14.15 -27.67 22.76
N SER A 457 -13.26 -27.98 21.79
CA SER A 457 -12.94 -29.37 21.49
C SER A 457 -12.04 -29.98 22.58
N PRO A 458 -12.41 -31.12 23.19
CA PRO A 458 -11.62 -31.72 24.23
C PRO A 458 -10.36 -32.35 23.64
N VAL A 459 -9.20 -31.82 24.02
CA VAL A 459 -7.89 -32.44 23.80
C VAL A 459 -7.87 -33.73 24.62
N GLN A 460 -7.99 -34.88 23.95
CA GLN A 460 -7.67 -36.17 24.53
C GLN A 460 -6.15 -36.29 24.65
N GLU A 461 -5.71 -36.53 25.89
CA GLU A 461 -4.35 -36.91 26.27
C GLU A 461 -3.91 -38.18 25.51
N GLN A 462 -2.84 -38.07 24.74
CA GLN A 462 -1.98 -39.19 24.36
C GLN A 462 -0.52 -38.73 24.43
N GLU A 463 0.02 -38.74 25.65
CA GLU A 463 1.44 -38.99 25.86
C GLU A 463 1.63 -40.50 26.07
N GLU A 464 2.84 -40.98 25.74
CA GLU A 464 3.42 -42.28 26.08
C GLU A 464 3.34 -43.37 24.99
N GLU A 465 4.37 -43.42 24.12
CA GLU A 465 5.28 -44.57 24.04
C GLU A 465 6.46 -44.29 23.08
N ARG A 466 7.64 -44.08 23.67
CA ARG A 466 8.94 -44.17 22.99
C ARG A 466 9.54 -45.52 23.35
N ALA A 467 9.63 -46.44 22.40
CA ALA A 467 10.50 -47.61 22.49
C ALA A 467 11.11 -47.94 21.11
N VAL A 468 12.43 -47.73 21.05
CA VAL A 468 13.48 -48.52 20.40
C VAL A 468 13.06 -49.49 19.28
N ASP A 469 13.59 -49.30 18.06
CA ASP A 469 14.20 -50.44 17.34
C ASP A 469 15.35 -50.01 16.41
N VAL A 470 16.41 -50.81 16.45
CA VAL A 470 17.66 -50.72 15.70
C VAL A 470 17.58 -51.77 14.59
N GLY A 471 17.58 -51.34 13.33
CA GLY A 471 17.49 -52.27 12.20
C GLY A 471 18.39 -51.86 11.03
N GLN A 472 19.55 -52.51 10.94
CA GLN A 472 20.43 -52.51 9.77
C GLN A 472 19.71 -53.09 8.55
N ALA A 473 19.89 -52.50 7.36
CA ALA A 473 19.74 -53.21 6.11
C ALA A 473 20.67 -52.63 5.03
N GLN A 474 21.53 -53.51 4.51
CA GLN A 474 22.41 -53.34 3.37
C GLN A 474 21.64 -53.29 2.03
N PRO A 475 22.28 -52.79 0.95
CA PRO A 475 21.65 -52.55 -0.34
C PRO A 475 21.63 -53.79 -1.25
N SER A 476 20.59 -53.90 -2.06
CA SER A 476 20.49 -54.88 -3.15
C SER A 476 20.40 -54.16 -4.51
N GLU A 477 21.50 -54.25 -5.27
CA GLU A 477 21.52 -54.31 -6.75
C GLU A 477 20.60 -55.46 -7.24
N PRO A 478 19.98 -55.40 -8.45
CA PRO A 478 20.76 -55.60 -9.68
C PRO A 478 20.21 -55.00 -10.99
N ALA A 479 21.05 -55.20 -12.02
CA ALA A 479 20.69 -55.61 -13.39
C ALA A 479 20.69 -54.53 -14.49
N GLU A 480 21.82 -54.56 -15.20
CA GLU A 480 22.04 -54.26 -16.62
C GLU A 480 20.85 -54.62 -17.54
N ALA A 481 20.55 -53.72 -18.48
CA ALA A 481 19.96 -54.07 -19.76
C ALA A 481 20.48 -53.15 -20.87
N GLN A 482 21.30 -53.72 -21.75
CA GLN A 482 21.74 -53.18 -23.02
C GLN A 482 20.59 -53.19 -24.03
N VAL A 483 20.31 -52.09 -24.74
CA VAL A 483 19.64 -52.12 -26.05
C VAL A 483 20.24 -51.07 -26.97
N ALA A 484 20.48 -51.51 -28.21
CA ALA A 484 21.23 -50.90 -29.28
C ALA A 484 20.41 -49.94 -30.16
N GLN A 485 21.14 -49.07 -30.88
CA GLN A 485 20.93 -48.61 -32.26
C GLN A 485 19.59 -47.94 -32.66
N ALA A 486 19.66 -46.69 -33.13
CA ALA A 486 19.59 -46.37 -34.58
C ALA A 486 19.55 -44.85 -34.81
N ALA A 487 20.41 -44.38 -35.72
CA ALA A 487 20.33 -43.07 -36.38
C ALA A 487 19.08 -42.99 -37.28
N PRO A 488 18.65 -41.79 -37.69
CA PRO A 488 19.04 -41.41 -39.05
C PRO A 488 19.42 -39.94 -39.24
N ASP A 489 20.33 -39.78 -40.22
CA ASP A 489 20.63 -38.57 -40.97
C ASP A 489 19.36 -37.94 -41.57
N VAL A 490 19.23 -36.62 -41.43
CA VAL A 490 18.49 -35.77 -42.40
C VAL A 490 19.32 -34.51 -42.63
N GLU A 491 20.07 -34.53 -43.73
CA GLU A 491 20.56 -33.35 -44.42
C GLU A 491 19.35 -32.61 -45.04
N THR A 492 19.21 -31.31 -44.78
CA THR A 492 18.55 -30.41 -45.72
C THR A 492 19.16 -29.01 -45.58
N GLU A 493 20.13 -28.73 -46.44
CA GLU A 493 20.52 -27.36 -46.82
C GLU A 493 19.38 -26.72 -47.63
N GLY A 494 19.15 -25.42 -47.45
CA GLY A 494 18.27 -24.65 -48.32
C GLY A 494 17.86 -23.29 -47.78
N GLN A 495 18.77 -22.31 -47.92
CA GLN A 495 18.50 -20.94 -48.35
C GLN A 495 17.20 -20.27 -47.88
N ASP A 496 17.32 -19.22 -47.06
CA ASP A 496 16.96 -17.87 -47.53
C ASP A 496 17.46 -16.79 -46.54
N ALA A 497 18.30 -15.92 -47.07
CA ALA A 497 18.83 -14.75 -46.40
C ALA A 497 17.91 -13.55 -46.67
N GLU A 498 16.86 -13.39 -45.87
CA GLU A 498 16.10 -12.14 -45.78
C GLU A 498 16.50 -11.35 -44.52
N HIS A 499 17.58 -10.62 -44.70
CA HIS A 499 17.83 -9.24 -44.28
C HIS A 499 16.85 -8.59 -43.26
N MET A 500 17.29 -8.61 -41.99
CA MET A 500 17.11 -7.58 -40.94
C MET A 500 15.92 -6.59 -41.06
N LYS A 501 14.81 -6.90 -40.39
CA LYS A 501 13.92 -5.91 -39.73
C LYS A 501 13.52 -6.22 -38.26
N PRO A 502 14.28 -6.98 -37.44
CA PRO A 502 13.83 -7.39 -36.12
C PRO A 502 13.66 -6.23 -35.12
N THR A 503 14.27 -5.06 -35.37
CA THR A 503 14.17 -3.90 -34.49
C THR A 503 12.82 -3.18 -34.57
N ASP A 504 12.12 -3.21 -35.71
CA ASP A 504 10.85 -2.48 -35.86
C ASP A 504 9.68 -3.29 -35.27
N ASP A 505 9.73 -4.62 -35.41
CA ASP A 505 8.78 -5.53 -34.74
C ASP A 505 8.98 -5.55 -33.22
N LEU A 506 10.23 -5.47 -32.74
CA LEU A 506 10.51 -5.37 -31.30
C LEU A 506 10.06 -4.01 -30.74
N LEU A 507 10.32 -2.90 -31.44
CA LEU A 507 9.84 -1.58 -31.01
C LEU A 507 8.32 -1.47 -31.08
N THR A 508 7.69 -2.13 -32.04
CA THR A 508 6.23 -2.25 -32.14
C THR A 508 5.67 -3.13 -31.02
N ALA A 509 6.33 -4.25 -30.70
CA ALA A 509 5.94 -5.12 -29.59
C ALA A 509 6.13 -4.45 -28.22
N VAL A 510 7.20 -3.68 -28.01
CA VAL A 510 7.44 -2.91 -26.78
C VAL A 510 6.44 -1.75 -26.65
N ARG A 511 6.08 -1.09 -27.76
CA ARG A 511 5.00 -0.08 -27.76
C ARG A 511 3.65 -0.72 -27.44
N ASN A 512 3.33 -1.87 -28.06
CA ASN A 512 2.08 -2.58 -27.80
C ASN A 512 2.02 -3.18 -26.39
N SER A 513 3.15 -3.62 -25.84
CA SER A 513 3.28 -4.13 -24.46
C SER A 513 3.11 -3.04 -23.40
N ARG A 514 3.42 -1.78 -23.72
CA ARG A 514 3.11 -0.63 -22.85
C ARG A 514 1.65 -0.17 -22.93
N ASP A 515 0.95 -0.48 -24.02
CA ASP A 515 -0.44 -0.08 -24.24
C ASP A 515 -1.47 -1.06 -23.62
N GLU A 516 -1.02 -2.22 -23.11
CA GLU A 516 -1.87 -3.20 -22.41
C GLU A 516 -2.19 -2.72 -20.99
N THR A 517 -3.17 -1.82 -20.90
CA THR A 517 -3.78 -1.41 -19.64
C THR A 517 -4.52 -2.58 -19.01
N VAL A 518 -4.24 -2.83 -17.73
CA VAL A 518 -4.93 -3.86 -16.94
C VAL A 518 -6.39 -3.46 -16.78
N PRO A 519 -7.37 -4.30 -17.16
CA PRO A 519 -8.78 -4.05 -16.91
C PRO A 519 -9.09 -3.84 -15.43
N LEU A 520 -9.99 -2.91 -15.12
CA LEU A 520 -10.52 -2.66 -13.78
C LEU A 520 -11.36 -3.83 -13.25
N SER A 521 -11.84 -4.72 -14.13
CA SER A 521 -12.61 -5.91 -13.78
C SER A 521 -12.29 -7.08 -14.71
N SER A 522 -12.66 -8.30 -14.28
CA SER A 522 -12.56 -9.52 -15.11
C SER A 522 -13.33 -9.43 -16.42
N ASP A 523 -14.37 -8.60 -16.47
CA ASP A 523 -15.22 -8.40 -17.66
C ASP A 523 -14.57 -7.48 -18.70
N GLY A 524 -13.35 -7.01 -18.44
CA GLY A 524 -12.62 -6.16 -19.39
C GLY A 524 -13.01 -4.69 -19.32
N VAL A 525 -13.51 -4.19 -18.18
CA VAL A 525 -13.84 -2.77 -18.01
C VAL A 525 -12.55 -1.95 -17.99
N LEU A 526 -12.45 -0.91 -18.82
CA LEU A 526 -11.31 0.00 -18.86
C LEU A 526 -11.76 1.44 -18.59
N CYS A 527 -10.87 2.21 -17.97
CA CYS A 527 -10.99 3.66 -17.88
C CYS A 527 -10.26 4.31 -19.05
N PHE A 528 -10.98 5.08 -19.86
CA PHE A 528 -10.42 5.86 -20.94
C PHE A 528 -10.40 7.35 -20.57
N ARG A 529 -9.26 8.01 -20.75
CA ARG A 529 -9.10 9.46 -20.63
C ARG A 529 -9.24 10.13 -21.99
N LEU A 530 -10.12 11.12 -22.08
CA LEU A 530 -10.19 12.02 -23.22
C LEU A 530 -9.16 13.14 -23.08
N THR A 531 -8.16 13.17 -23.94
CA THR A 531 -7.18 14.27 -23.95
C THR A 531 -7.66 15.42 -24.82
N ARG A 532 -7.46 16.66 -24.32
CA ARG A 532 -7.79 17.95 -24.95
C ARG A 532 -9.27 18.10 -25.35
N LYS A 533 -9.90 19.22 -25.00
CA LYS A 533 -11.31 19.51 -25.38
C LYS A 533 -12.34 18.44 -24.97
N ALA A 534 -12.04 17.65 -23.93
CA ALA A 534 -12.97 16.66 -23.40
C ALA A 534 -14.34 17.28 -23.07
N ASN A 535 -14.36 18.54 -22.61
CA ASN A 535 -15.57 19.28 -22.23
C ASN A 535 -16.19 20.14 -23.35
N ALA A 536 -15.76 19.98 -24.60
CA ALA A 536 -16.33 20.76 -25.69
C ALA A 536 -17.77 20.29 -26.02
N PRO A 537 -18.70 21.21 -26.37
CA PRO A 537 -20.11 20.87 -26.58
C PRO A 537 -20.33 19.77 -27.61
N HIS A 538 -19.60 19.78 -28.72
CA HIS A 538 -19.70 18.77 -29.77
C HIS A 538 -19.23 17.37 -29.33
N VAL A 539 -18.36 17.28 -28.30
CA VAL A 539 -17.98 15.98 -27.70
C VAL A 539 -19.12 15.47 -26.83
N ASN A 540 -19.77 16.34 -26.06
CA ASN A 540 -20.94 15.97 -25.26
C ASN A 540 -22.12 15.55 -26.16
N GLU A 541 -22.38 16.30 -27.24
CA GLU A 541 -23.40 15.94 -28.23
C GLU A 541 -23.12 14.56 -28.84
N LEU A 542 -21.86 14.23 -29.16
CA LEU A 542 -21.49 12.92 -29.67
C LEU A 542 -21.70 11.81 -28.63
N LEU A 543 -21.21 12.02 -27.39
CA LEU A 543 -21.25 11.00 -26.33
C LEU A 543 -22.67 10.73 -25.82
N PHE A 544 -23.53 11.75 -25.79
CA PHE A 544 -24.88 11.66 -25.24
C PHE A 544 -26.00 11.55 -26.27
N ASN A 545 -25.66 11.44 -27.57
CA ASN A 545 -26.65 11.16 -28.60
C ASN A 545 -27.03 9.67 -28.60
N ILE A 546 -28.20 9.38 -28.02
CA ILE A 546 -28.78 8.03 -27.88
C ILE A 546 -28.96 7.34 -29.24
N GLU A 547 -29.26 8.09 -30.30
CA GLU A 547 -29.47 7.56 -31.66
C GLU A 547 -28.19 7.61 -32.52
N GLY A 548 -27.06 8.01 -31.91
CA GLY A 548 -25.80 8.26 -32.60
C GLY A 548 -24.95 7.01 -32.85
N PRO A 549 -23.67 7.21 -33.23
CA PRO A 549 -22.70 6.12 -33.43
C PRO A 549 -22.46 5.24 -32.20
N LEU A 550 -22.85 5.71 -31.02
CA LEU A 550 -22.72 5.00 -29.74
C LEU A 550 -24.05 4.43 -29.22
N ALA A 551 -25.09 4.37 -30.06
CA ALA A 551 -26.43 3.91 -29.67
C ALA A 551 -26.43 2.54 -28.99
N GLU A 552 -25.57 1.62 -29.43
CA GLU A 552 -25.46 0.29 -28.84
C GLU A 552 -24.94 0.31 -27.40
N LEU A 553 -24.02 1.23 -27.08
CA LEU A 553 -23.50 1.39 -25.72
C LEU A 553 -24.57 2.02 -24.81
N HIS A 554 -25.30 3.01 -25.32
CA HIS A 554 -26.46 3.59 -24.62
C HIS A 554 -27.51 2.54 -24.33
N ARG A 555 -27.88 1.73 -25.32
CA ARG A 555 -28.86 0.65 -25.18
C ARG A 555 -28.47 -0.32 -24.06
N ARG A 556 -27.20 -0.74 -24.01
CA ARG A 556 -26.68 -1.64 -22.97
C ARG A 556 -26.86 -1.08 -21.55
N VAL A 557 -26.56 0.20 -21.34
CA VAL A 557 -26.67 0.85 -20.01
C VAL A 557 -28.14 1.10 -19.64
N LEU A 558 -28.95 1.55 -20.60
CA LEU A 558 -30.37 1.82 -20.40
C LEU A 558 -31.20 0.55 -20.16
N GLU A 559 -30.91 -0.56 -20.85
CA GLU A 559 -31.57 -1.86 -20.63
C GLU A 559 -31.30 -2.42 -19.22
N ALA A 560 -30.18 -2.06 -18.62
CA ALA A 560 -29.85 -2.38 -17.22
C ALA A 560 -30.46 -1.41 -16.20
N GLY A 561 -31.24 -0.41 -16.64
CA GLY A 561 -31.83 0.61 -15.78
C GLY A 561 -30.84 1.61 -15.20
N CYS A 562 -29.66 1.74 -15.82
CA CYS A 562 -28.63 2.70 -15.43
C CYS A 562 -28.66 3.94 -16.35
N GLU A 563 -28.07 5.04 -15.88
CA GLU A 563 -27.89 6.25 -16.68
C GLU A 563 -26.47 6.32 -17.24
N VAL A 564 -26.30 6.85 -18.46
CA VAL A 564 -24.96 7.00 -19.09
C VAL A 564 -24.15 8.12 -18.44
N ALA A 565 -24.80 9.17 -17.94
CA ALA A 565 -24.13 10.29 -17.25
C ALA A 565 -24.92 10.70 -16.01
N PRO A 566 -24.91 9.85 -14.97
CA PRO A 566 -25.62 10.18 -13.76
C PRO A 566 -24.94 11.35 -13.04
N GLU A 567 -25.73 12.22 -12.41
CA GLU A 567 -25.23 13.42 -11.73
C GLU A 567 -24.25 13.13 -10.58
N TRP A 568 -24.37 11.95 -9.96
CA TRP A 568 -23.51 11.50 -8.87
C TRP A 568 -22.13 11.01 -9.32
N SER A 569 -21.94 10.74 -10.61
CA SER A 569 -20.69 10.16 -11.12
C SER A 569 -19.63 11.24 -11.37
N PRO A 570 -18.38 11.06 -10.89
CA PRO A 570 -17.28 11.94 -11.24
C PRO A 570 -16.83 11.79 -12.70
N VAL A 571 -17.13 10.65 -13.36
CA VAL A 571 -16.76 10.40 -14.76
C VAL A 571 -17.73 11.03 -15.75
N LYS A 572 -17.23 11.30 -16.95
CA LYS A 572 -17.99 11.92 -18.04
C LYS A 572 -19.13 11.05 -18.55
N ALA A 573 -18.87 9.76 -18.75
CA ALA A 573 -19.83 8.80 -19.29
C ALA A 573 -19.52 7.37 -18.80
N LEU A 574 -20.58 6.63 -18.48
CA LEU A 574 -20.61 5.22 -18.12
C LEU A 574 -21.25 4.45 -19.28
N PHE A 575 -20.45 3.68 -20.01
CA PHE A 575 -20.91 2.75 -21.05
C PHE A 575 -20.93 1.29 -20.56
N VAL A 576 -20.86 1.12 -19.24
CA VAL A 576 -21.02 -0.14 -18.52
C VAL A 576 -22.07 0.10 -17.44
N PRO A 577 -23.02 -0.83 -17.23
CA PRO A 577 -24.02 -0.70 -16.17
C PRO A 577 -23.35 -0.80 -14.80
N LEU A 578 -23.14 0.36 -14.16
CA LEU A 578 -22.48 0.49 -12.86
C LEU A 578 -23.35 1.30 -11.90
N THR A 579 -23.45 0.83 -10.67
CA THR A 579 -24.11 1.54 -9.57
C THR A 579 -23.16 2.49 -8.85
N GLN A 580 -23.70 3.46 -8.10
CA GLN A 580 -22.89 4.38 -7.30
C GLN A 580 -21.99 3.65 -6.28
N ALA A 581 -22.49 2.58 -5.67
CA ALA A 581 -21.72 1.78 -4.71
C ALA A 581 -20.50 1.13 -5.37
N GLN A 582 -20.67 0.52 -6.55
CA GLN A 582 -19.58 -0.09 -7.30
C GLN A 582 -18.54 0.93 -7.75
N LEU A 583 -18.97 2.13 -8.17
CA LEU A 583 -18.04 3.18 -8.54
C LEU A 583 -17.24 3.69 -7.34
N LEU A 584 -17.87 3.81 -6.17
CA LEU A 584 -17.20 4.19 -4.92
C LEU A 584 -16.21 3.12 -4.46
N GLU A 585 -16.52 1.83 -4.65
CA GLU A 585 -15.59 0.72 -4.38
C GLU A 585 -14.36 0.75 -5.30
N LEU A 586 -14.56 1.14 -6.57
CA LEU A 586 -13.46 1.31 -7.53
C LEU A 586 -12.56 2.51 -7.18
N THR A 587 -13.11 3.57 -6.57
CA THR A 587 -12.37 4.78 -6.18
C THR A 587 -12.03 4.83 -4.68
N ALA A 588 -12.25 3.75 -3.93
CA ALA A 588 -11.99 3.73 -2.51
C ALA A 588 -10.48 3.66 -2.25
N ASP A 589 -10.00 4.52 -1.34
CA ASP A 589 -8.62 4.54 -0.90
C ASP A 589 -8.20 3.14 -0.39
N GLY A 590 -7.19 2.54 -1.04
CA GLY A 590 -6.66 1.21 -0.71
C GLY A 590 -6.94 0.12 -1.74
N ASN A 591 -7.69 0.39 -2.81
CA ASN A 591 -7.69 -0.51 -3.97
C ASN A 591 -6.36 -0.32 -4.74
N PRO A 592 -5.59 -1.39 -5.04
CA PRO A 592 -4.34 -1.29 -5.80
C PRO A 592 -4.51 -0.66 -7.20
N GLY A 593 -5.75 -0.40 -7.62
CA GLY A 593 -6.11 0.27 -8.86
C GLY A 593 -6.70 1.68 -8.74
N ASN A 594 -6.26 2.52 -7.78
CA ASN A 594 -6.90 3.81 -7.51
C ASN A 594 -6.73 4.81 -8.68
N VAL A 595 -7.62 4.73 -9.67
CA VAL A 595 -7.70 5.70 -10.78
C VAL A 595 -8.39 6.95 -10.27
N GLU A 596 -7.74 8.10 -10.42
CA GLU A 596 -8.39 9.39 -10.22
C GLU A 596 -9.46 9.63 -11.31
N LEU A 597 -10.72 9.32 -10.99
CA LEU A 597 -11.84 9.50 -11.90
C LEU A 597 -12.25 10.99 -11.96
N GLY A 598 -12.54 11.45 -13.17
CA GLY A 598 -12.72 12.88 -13.48
C GLY A 598 -13.60 13.10 -14.72
N LYS A 599 -13.95 14.36 -15.00
CA LYS A 599 -14.91 14.72 -16.07
C LYS A 599 -14.39 14.51 -17.50
N GLU A 600 -13.14 14.10 -17.63
CA GLU A 600 -12.47 13.66 -18.85
C GLU A 600 -12.49 12.14 -19.03
N HIS A 601 -12.89 11.39 -18.02
CA HIS A 601 -12.84 9.92 -18.01
C HIS A 601 -14.15 9.30 -18.54
N ILE A 602 -14.02 8.17 -19.24
CA ILE A 602 -15.11 7.34 -19.74
C ILE A 602 -14.85 5.90 -19.28
N LEU A 603 -15.84 5.25 -18.68
CA LEU A 603 -15.78 3.81 -18.38
C LEU A 603 -16.50 3.03 -19.47
N ALA A 604 -15.81 2.09 -20.13
CA ALA A 604 -16.35 1.24 -21.19
C ALA A 604 -15.66 -0.12 -21.21
N LEU A 605 -16.25 -1.12 -21.88
CA LEU A 605 -15.55 -2.40 -22.08
C LEU A 605 -14.39 -2.23 -23.06
N GLN A 606 -13.34 -3.04 -22.91
CA GLN A 606 -12.21 -3.09 -23.84
C GLN A 606 -12.67 -3.34 -25.29
N SER A 607 -13.72 -4.17 -25.47
CA SER A 607 -14.34 -4.44 -26.76
C SER A 607 -14.98 -3.21 -27.42
N ASP A 608 -15.33 -2.18 -26.64
CA ASP A 608 -15.99 -0.96 -27.13
C ASP A 608 -14.99 0.10 -27.60
N ALA A 609 -13.69 -0.07 -27.32
CA ALA A 609 -12.64 0.88 -27.67
C ALA A 609 -12.59 1.23 -29.18
N PRO A 610 -12.73 0.28 -30.13
CA PRO A 610 -12.78 0.61 -31.56
C PRO A 610 -13.97 1.50 -31.94
N LEU A 611 -15.14 1.25 -31.33
CA LEU A 611 -16.38 2.00 -31.59
C LEU A 611 -16.25 3.44 -31.07
N LEU A 612 -15.74 3.62 -29.85
CA LEU A 612 -15.46 4.94 -29.28
C LEU A 612 -14.46 5.73 -30.14
N ARG A 613 -13.37 5.10 -30.57
CA ARG A 613 -12.38 5.74 -31.46
C ARG A 613 -13.00 6.13 -32.81
N GLN A 614 -13.86 5.29 -33.38
CA GLN A 614 -14.55 5.59 -34.64
C GLN A 614 -15.53 6.76 -34.48
N ALA A 615 -16.33 6.77 -33.40
CA ALA A 615 -17.25 7.86 -33.10
C ALA A 615 -16.50 9.19 -32.92
N ILE A 616 -15.42 9.21 -32.14
CA ILE A 616 -14.59 10.40 -31.93
C ILE A 616 -13.94 10.86 -33.24
N ARG A 617 -13.52 9.93 -34.12
CA ARG A 617 -12.99 10.26 -35.46
C ARG A 617 -14.00 10.97 -36.36
N SER A 618 -15.31 10.89 -36.10
CA SER A 618 -16.32 11.64 -36.86
C SER A 618 -16.24 13.16 -36.61
N LEU A 619 -15.65 13.58 -35.48
CA LEU A 619 -15.44 14.99 -35.17
C LEU A 619 -14.35 15.60 -36.07
N ARG A 620 -14.50 16.88 -36.38
CA ARG A 620 -13.49 17.67 -37.11
C ARG A 620 -12.14 17.60 -36.40
N LYS A 621 -11.04 17.48 -37.15
CA LYS A 621 -9.67 17.27 -36.61
C LYS A 621 -9.31 18.27 -35.48
N LYS A 622 -9.63 19.56 -35.64
CA LYS A 622 -9.36 20.62 -34.64
C LYS A 622 -10.08 20.41 -33.30
N ASN A 623 -11.15 19.62 -33.29
CA ASN A 623 -12.11 19.46 -32.19
C ASN A 623 -12.16 18.03 -31.65
N ARG A 624 -11.33 17.15 -32.21
CA ARG A 624 -11.29 15.72 -31.91
C ARG A 624 -10.41 15.46 -30.68
N PRO A 625 -10.97 15.06 -29.53
CA PRO A 625 -10.14 14.60 -28.40
C PRO A 625 -9.40 13.31 -28.79
N ARG A 626 -8.26 13.03 -28.16
CA ARG A 626 -7.65 11.69 -28.27
C ARG A 626 -8.22 10.81 -27.15
N LEU A 627 -8.43 9.53 -27.43
CA LEU A 627 -8.90 8.55 -26.45
C LEU A 627 -7.70 7.69 -26.05
N ARG A 628 -7.22 7.83 -24.82
CA ARG A 628 -6.15 7.00 -24.25
C ARG A 628 -6.71 6.15 -23.11
N PRO A 629 -6.32 4.87 -22.97
CA PRO A 629 -6.52 4.17 -21.72
C PRO A 629 -5.79 4.91 -20.59
N SER A 630 -6.41 5.03 -19.41
CA SER A 630 -5.78 5.65 -18.25
C SER A 630 -4.90 4.60 -17.56
N VAL A 631 -3.58 4.76 -17.64
CA VAL A 631 -2.60 4.01 -16.84
C VAL A 631 -2.44 4.74 -15.50
N HIS A 632 -2.25 4.01 -14.39
CA HIS A 632 -1.99 4.65 -13.10
C HIS A 632 -0.58 5.27 -13.11
N GLY A 633 -0.50 6.58 -12.86
CA GLY A 633 0.79 7.27 -12.69
C GLY A 633 1.35 8.02 -13.91
N ASP A 634 0.59 8.17 -15.00
CA ASP A 634 0.98 9.09 -16.09
C ASP A 634 0.63 10.54 -15.70
N ASP A 635 1.37 11.08 -14.74
CA ASP A 635 1.37 12.52 -14.43
C ASP A 635 2.10 13.26 -15.55
N ASP A 636 1.32 13.98 -16.35
CA ASP A 636 1.68 15.18 -17.11
C ASP A 636 3.07 15.19 -17.79
N GLU A 637 3.36 14.20 -18.65
CA GLU A 637 4.19 14.50 -19.82
C GLU A 637 3.40 15.47 -20.70
N GLU A 638 3.57 16.77 -20.42
CA GLU A 638 3.01 17.87 -21.18
C GLU A 638 3.30 17.62 -22.67
N ASP A 639 2.26 17.42 -23.48
CA ASP A 639 2.34 17.33 -24.94
C ASP A 639 2.81 18.71 -25.51
N GLU A 640 4.08 19.08 -25.30
CA GLU A 640 4.71 20.33 -25.77
C GLU A 640 4.87 20.38 -27.30
N ASP A 641 4.66 19.28 -28.01
CA ASP A 641 5.05 19.13 -29.42
C ASP A 641 4.04 19.62 -30.48
N GLU A 642 2.98 20.37 -30.15
CA GLU A 642 2.01 20.76 -31.21
C GLU A 642 1.39 22.16 -31.07
N ALA A 643 2.16 23.13 -30.59
CA ALA A 643 1.90 24.55 -30.90
C ALA A 643 2.49 24.90 -32.27
N VAL A 644 1.93 24.36 -33.35
CA VAL A 644 2.15 24.93 -34.68
C VAL A 644 1.46 26.30 -34.67
N ILE A 645 2.24 27.34 -34.38
CA ILE A 645 1.85 28.72 -34.64
C ILE A 645 1.72 28.82 -36.16
N GLU A 646 0.49 28.69 -36.68
CA GLU A 646 0.16 29.22 -38.00
C GLU A 646 0.33 30.74 -37.92
N VAL A 647 1.54 31.20 -38.23
CA VAL A 647 1.79 32.60 -38.56
C VAL A 647 1.01 32.84 -39.85
N GLU A 648 -0.17 33.43 -39.74
CA GLU A 648 -0.81 34.10 -40.87
C GLU A 648 0.19 35.14 -41.36
N VAL A 649 0.86 34.85 -42.48
CA VAL A 649 1.67 35.81 -43.22
C VAL A 649 0.70 36.79 -43.89
N SER A 650 0.06 37.64 -43.09
CA SER A 650 -0.46 38.92 -43.55
C SER A 650 0.75 39.81 -43.78
N GLY A 651 1.09 40.02 -45.06
CA GLY A 651 2.24 40.80 -45.48
C GLY A 651 2.22 42.23 -44.92
N LEU A 652 2.96 42.45 -43.84
CA LEU A 652 3.43 43.77 -43.46
C LEU A 652 4.86 43.92 -43.99
N ARG A 653 4.97 44.61 -45.13
CA ARG A 653 6.22 45.22 -45.56
C ARG A 653 6.64 46.25 -44.50
N THR A 654 7.71 45.98 -43.77
CA THR A 654 8.47 47.02 -43.08
C THR A 654 9.72 47.31 -43.90
N ASP A 655 9.75 48.47 -44.52
CA ASP A 655 10.92 49.11 -45.08
C ASP A 655 11.78 49.67 -43.95
N SER A 656 12.76 48.91 -43.48
CA SER A 656 13.82 49.48 -42.64
C SER A 656 15.18 49.07 -43.16
N SER A 657 15.68 49.90 -44.06
CA SER A 657 17.09 50.02 -44.38
C SER A 657 17.74 50.91 -43.31
N VAL A 658 18.20 50.30 -42.22
CA VAL A 658 19.13 50.96 -41.31
C VAL A 658 20.33 50.03 -41.18
N GLY A 659 21.42 50.43 -41.82
CA GLY A 659 22.68 49.69 -41.84
C GLY A 659 23.27 49.58 -40.44
N PHE A 660 23.79 48.40 -40.12
CA PHE A 660 24.59 48.16 -38.93
C PHE A 660 25.98 48.80 -39.11
N PRO A 661 26.53 49.50 -38.10
CA PRO A 661 27.91 49.99 -38.14
C PRO A 661 28.89 48.82 -38.03
N THR A 662 29.81 48.72 -38.98
CA THR A 662 31.00 47.88 -38.91
C THR A 662 32.01 48.52 -37.97
N TYR A 663 32.39 47.83 -36.90
CA TYR A 663 33.58 48.16 -36.13
C TYR A 663 34.80 47.49 -36.79
N GLU A 664 35.75 48.29 -37.24
CA GLU A 664 37.08 47.84 -37.65
C GLU A 664 37.95 47.55 -36.41
N ALA A 665 38.85 46.57 -36.56
CA ALA A 665 39.66 45.93 -35.53
C ALA A 665 40.77 46.79 -34.93
#